data_AF-A0ABD3C492-F1
#
_entry.id   AF-A0ABD3C492-F1
#
_cell.length_a   1.000
_cell.length_b   1.000
_cell.length_c   1.000
_cell.angle_alpha   90.00
_cell.angle_beta   90.00
_cell.angle_gamma   90.00
#
_symmetry.space_group_name_H-M   'P 1'
#
loop_
_entity.id
_entity.type
_entity.pdbx_description
1 polymer ?
#
loop_
_entity_poly.entity_id
_entity_poly.type
_entity_poly.pdbx_seq_one_letter_code
_entity_poly.pdbx_strand_id
1 'polypeptide(L)'
;MVQQSLQASLLGNRKRSSSCTKALLLILVLILAISWMVQQGLQASLLGNRRRSSIWTKALLLILVLILAISCISLSEKLIDDYKSKGLSGNRTGDIIESNQAVVAADDGRCSEIGVFMLEKGGHAVDAAVATAVCLGVVGPSSSGIGGGGFMVVRSSSSSGAVAIDMRETAPAAASENMYEKNAEAKSAGALAIGVPGEIAGLHIAWSKFGRLPWRILFEPAIKLARQGFIVSPFLGNAIAKKAEMIMDDPGLSQVYAPYGKLLKTGDTCYNLELGSSLYAIAEHGPQALYNGPVGKRLIKDVRRAGGILTIDDLRKYRVKVTNAVSVNVMGYEILGMPPPSSGTVGLSLILNVLNSYGSFDAVKGPLGLHRLIETLKHMFAIRMNLGDPDFVDINETIANMLSPSFAKSVRDKIHDNTTFPPEYYLHRWSQIRDHGTSHFCVVDMDRNAVSMTTTVNFGFGGGVLSPSTGIVLNNEMDDFSIPTDVSDDKLPPAPANFIKPNKRPLSSMTPIIVLKDNQLAGVIGGGGGIDIVPAVAQVFINHFVLGMEPLAAVQSARIYHKLIPNVVSYENMTVVDGEHIELSEYSLEFLRERGHELQAKVGVAICQLVVQNLDHGMNMGRKVKDENVFHGLLTAVSDPRKGATTETVDALRSEAAAMKAMQKATNIDDVDKTMDEINEQTENMKQIQEALSTPIGAAADFDEDELEAELEELEGAELEEQLLQPATTAPAAPVKTGAGRVPTRPVPQKRTEEEEELAALQAEMAL
;
A
#
# COMPACT_ATOMS: atom_id res chain seq x y z
N MET A 1 12.03 -58.92 41.66
CA MET A 1 12.86 -57.72 41.95
C MET A 1 12.69 -56.56 40.96
N VAL A 2 12.19 -56.75 39.73
CA VAL A 2 11.88 -55.61 38.81
C VAL A 2 10.55 -54.91 39.15
N GLN A 3 9.64 -55.60 39.83
CA GLN A 3 8.31 -55.06 40.17
C GLN A 3 8.32 -54.00 41.29
N GLN A 4 9.35 -53.98 42.15
CA GLN A 4 9.50 -52.97 43.21
C GLN A 4 10.29 -51.73 42.77
N SER A 5 11.00 -51.78 41.63
CA SER A 5 11.69 -50.61 41.07
C SER A 5 10.76 -49.68 40.29
N LEU A 6 9.61 -50.17 39.81
CA LEU A 6 8.64 -49.38 39.04
C LEU A 6 7.68 -48.55 39.91
N GLN A 7 7.45 -48.92 41.17
CA GLN A 7 6.57 -48.15 42.05
C GLN A 7 7.21 -46.87 42.62
N ALA A 8 8.55 -46.75 42.61
CA ALA A 8 9.23 -45.55 43.10
C ALA A 8 9.33 -44.42 42.06
N SER A 9 9.10 -44.68 40.77
CA SER A 9 9.20 -43.67 39.70
C SER A 9 7.88 -42.97 39.37
N LEU A 10 6.75 -43.48 39.87
CA LEU A 10 5.40 -42.97 39.55
C LEU A 10 4.88 -41.90 40.52
N LEU A 11 5.62 -41.58 41.58
CA LEU A 11 5.22 -40.58 42.59
C LEU A 11 6.07 -39.30 42.60
N GLY A 12 6.99 -39.12 41.65
CA GLY A 12 7.76 -37.89 41.47
C GLY A 12 7.63 -37.33 40.04
N ASN A 13 7.22 -36.07 39.93
CA ASN A 13 7.14 -35.25 38.71
C ASN A 13 5.94 -35.45 37.75
N ARG A 14 4.85 -34.74 38.06
CA ARG A 14 3.91 -34.21 37.05
C ARG A 14 4.59 -33.08 36.27
N LYS A 15 5.12 -33.37 35.06
CA LYS A 15 5.14 -32.48 33.87
C LYS A 15 5.88 -33.18 32.71
N ARG A 16 5.27 -33.15 31.52
CA ARG A 16 5.76 -33.65 30.20
C ARG A 16 6.06 -35.15 30.09
N SER A 17 5.05 -35.95 29.73
CA SER A 17 5.26 -37.24 29.06
C SER A 17 5.13 -37.03 27.54
N SER A 18 6.23 -37.27 26.82
CA SER A 18 6.33 -37.10 25.37
C SER A 18 5.49 -38.13 24.60
N SER A 19 5.02 -37.78 23.40
CA SER A 19 4.31 -38.70 22.48
C SER A 19 5.06 -40.03 22.26
N CYS A 20 6.39 -40.00 22.38
CA CYS A 20 7.28 -41.14 22.23
C CYS A 20 7.09 -42.22 23.32
N THR A 21 6.79 -41.82 24.56
CA THR A 21 6.61 -42.74 25.69
C THR A 21 5.30 -43.51 25.58
N LYS A 22 4.25 -42.90 25.00
CA LYS A 22 2.95 -43.54 24.73
C LYS A 22 3.05 -44.52 23.55
N ALA A 23 3.79 -44.16 22.50
CA ALA A 23 4.03 -45.03 21.35
C ALA A 23 4.80 -46.31 21.73
N LEU A 24 5.85 -46.18 22.54
CA LEU A 24 6.61 -47.33 23.05
C LEU A 24 5.77 -48.28 23.91
N LEU A 25 4.86 -47.73 24.73
CA LEU A 25 3.95 -48.55 25.53
C LEU A 25 2.97 -49.33 24.63
N LEU A 26 2.45 -48.69 23.57
CA LEU A 26 1.53 -49.31 22.62
C LEU A 26 2.18 -50.45 21.84
N ILE A 27 3.43 -50.25 21.41
CA ILE A 27 4.23 -51.27 20.71
C ILE A 27 4.48 -52.47 21.63
N LEU A 28 4.81 -52.23 22.90
CA LEU A 28 5.03 -53.31 23.87
C LEU A 28 3.77 -54.13 24.13
N VAL A 29 2.60 -53.48 24.22
CA VAL A 29 1.30 -54.17 24.36
C VAL A 29 0.98 -55.00 23.11
N LEU A 30 1.26 -54.49 21.91
CA LEU A 30 1.06 -55.22 20.65
C LEU A 30 1.98 -56.44 20.54
N ILE A 31 3.25 -56.33 20.93
CA ILE A 31 4.20 -57.45 20.93
C ILE A 31 3.74 -58.55 21.90
N LEU A 32 3.30 -58.18 23.11
CA LEU A 32 2.77 -59.13 24.09
C LEU A 32 1.49 -59.82 23.60
N ALA A 33 0.60 -59.09 22.93
CA ALA A 33 -0.61 -59.65 22.34
C ALA A 33 -0.29 -60.65 21.21
N ILE A 34 0.65 -60.31 20.32
CA ILE A 34 1.10 -61.21 19.23
C ILE A 34 1.75 -62.47 19.82
N SER A 35 2.61 -62.34 20.82
CA SER A 35 3.26 -63.48 21.48
C SER A 35 2.23 -64.43 22.12
N TRP A 36 1.19 -63.88 22.77
CA TRP A 36 0.11 -64.68 23.36
C TRP A 36 -0.74 -65.40 22.30
N MET A 37 -1.05 -64.73 21.18
CA MET A 37 -1.84 -65.31 20.09
C MET A 37 -1.07 -66.41 19.33
N VAL A 38 0.24 -66.24 19.13
CA VAL A 38 1.10 -67.28 18.52
C VAL A 38 1.16 -68.52 19.42
N GLN A 39 1.25 -68.33 20.73
CA GLN A 39 1.27 -69.43 21.71
C GLN A 39 -0.05 -70.21 21.72
N GLN A 40 -1.19 -69.54 21.60
CA GLN A 40 -2.52 -70.14 21.47
C GLN A 40 -2.74 -70.85 20.11
N GLY A 41 -2.21 -70.27 19.03
CA GLY A 41 -2.27 -70.86 17.68
C GLY A 41 -1.48 -72.16 17.55
N LEU A 42 -0.28 -72.22 18.16
CA LEU A 42 0.56 -73.42 18.22
C LEU A 42 -0.11 -74.55 19.04
N GLN A 43 -0.73 -74.23 20.17
CA GLN A 43 -1.50 -75.21 20.95
C GLN A 43 -2.73 -75.74 20.17
N ALA A 44 -3.41 -74.90 19.39
CA ALA A 44 -4.56 -75.32 18.58
C ALA A 44 -4.17 -76.21 17.38
N SER A 45 -2.96 -76.05 16.83
CA SER A 45 -2.45 -76.89 15.73
C SER A 45 -2.03 -78.29 16.19
N LEU A 46 -1.51 -78.42 17.42
CA LEU A 46 -1.14 -79.71 18.02
C LEU A 46 -2.35 -80.60 18.35
N LEU A 47 -3.53 -80.00 18.55
CA LEU A 47 -4.79 -80.69 18.87
C LEU A 47 -5.64 -81.03 17.62
N GLY A 48 -5.10 -80.92 16.41
CA GLY A 48 -5.74 -81.39 15.17
C GLY A 48 -6.96 -80.59 14.71
N ASN A 49 -7.25 -79.43 15.31
CA ASN A 49 -8.50 -78.70 15.07
C ASN A 49 -8.35 -77.64 13.96
N ARG A 50 -8.41 -78.08 12.69
CA ARG A 50 -8.16 -77.25 11.48
C ARG A 50 -8.99 -75.95 11.41
N ARG A 51 -10.19 -75.92 11.99
CA ARG A 51 -11.09 -74.74 11.93
C ARG A 51 -10.61 -73.58 12.82
N ARG A 52 -9.95 -73.88 13.94
CA ARG A 52 -9.44 -72.85 14.88
C ARG A 52 -8.13 -72.24 14.39
N SER A 53 -7.26 -73.03 13.76
CA SER A 53 -6.01 -72.57 13.11
C SER A 53 -6.26 -71.52 12.01
N SER A 54 -7.33 -71.68 11.22
CA SER A 54 -7.72 -70.73 10.17
C SER A 54 -8.15 -69.35 10.71
N ILE A 55 -8.72 -69.30 11.91
CA ILE A 55 -9.15 -68.03 12.52
C ILE A 55 -7.94 -67.23 13.02
N TRP A 56 -6.97 -67.92 13.63
CA TRP A 56 -5.74 -67.28 14.13
C TRP A 56 -4.82 -66.80 13.01
N THR A 57 -4.73 -67.52 11.90
CA THR A 57 -3.98 -67.08 10.70
C THR A 57 -4.61 -65.84 10.07
N LYS A 58 -5.94 -65.76 9.98
CA LYS A 58 -6.63 -64.55 9.49
C LYS A 58 -6.46 -63.36 10.44
N ALA A 59 -6.48 -63.58 11.75
CA ALA A 59 -6.24 -62.52 12.74
C ALA A 59 -4.80 -61.97 12.68
N LEU A 60 -3.80 -62.85 12.51
CA LEU A 60 -2.41 -62.46 12.31
C LEU A 60 -2.21 -61.65 11.02
N LEU A 61 -2.90 -62.02 9.93
CA LEU A 61 -2.86 -61.29 8.67
C LEU A 61 -3.47 -59.89 8.79
N LEU A 62 -4.57 -59.75 9.54
CA LEU A 62 -5.24 -58.47 9.80
C LEU A 62 -4.37 -57.53 10.64
N ILE A 63 -3.66 -58.07 11.64
CA ILE A 63 -2.70 -57.31 12.46
C ILE A 63 -1.49 -56.89 11.62
N LEU A 64 -0.99 -57.76 10.74
CA LEU A 64 0.13 -57.43 9.85
C LEU A 64 -0.22 -56.29 8.87
N VAL A 65 -1.44 -56.30 8.33
CA VAL A 65 -1.97 -55.23 7.48
C VAL A 65 -2.09 -53.93 8.26
N LEU A 66 -2.55 -53.97 9.52
CA LEU A 66 -2.62 -52.79 10.39
C LEU A 66 -1.22 -52.21 10.70
N ILE A 67 -0.23 -53.06 10.95
CA ILE A 67 1.16 -52.63 11.18
C ILE A 67 1.75 -52.00 9.91
N LEU A 68 1.50 -52.58 8.73
CA LEU A 68 1.92 -52.01 7.45
C LEU A 68 1.24 -50.67 7.15
N ALA A 69 -0.04 -50.52 7.49
CA ALA A 69 -0.78 -49.27 7.34
C ALA A 69 -0.22 -48.18 8.28
N ILE A 70 0.02 -48.50 9.55
CA ILE A 70 0.63 -47.56 10.52
C ILE A 70 2.06 -47.20 10.11
N SER A 71 2.83 -48.16 9.59
CA SER A 71 4.18 -47.91 9.08
C SER A 71 4.16 -47.01 7.83
N CYS A 72 3.20 -47.19 6.92
CA CYS A 72 3.01 -46.30 5.77
C CYS A 72 2.60 -44.88 6.19
N ILE A 73 1.72 -44.74 7.19
CA ILE A 73 1.33 -43.42 7.73
C ILE A 73 2.55 -42.74 8.36
N SER A 74 3.33 -43.47 9.15
CA SER A 74 4.55 -42.94 9.79
C SER A 74 5.64 -42.57 8.77
N LEU A 75 5.77 -43.34 7.68
CA LEU A 75 6.68 -43.03 6.58
C LEU A 75 6.21 -41.81 5.78
N SER A 76 4.89 -41.66 5.61
CA SER A 76 4.28 -40.49 4.94
C SER A 76 4.46 -39.21 5.75
N GLU A 77 4.29 -39.26 7.08
CA GLU A 77 4.58 -38.13 7.97
C GLU A 77 6.06 -37.76 7.95
N LYS A 78 6.96 -38.75 7.97
CA LYS A 78 8.41 -38.52 7.84
C LYS A 78 8.80 -37.93 6.48
N LEU A 79 8.20 -38.40 5.39
CA LEU A 79 8.42 -37.84 4.05
C LEU A 79 7.84 -36.44 3.91
N ILE A 80 6.70 -36.14 4.56
CA ILE A 80 6.11 -34.80 4.60
C ILE A 80 6.96 -33.86 5.45
N ASP A 81 7.50 -34.31 6.59
CA ASP A 81 8.43 -33.52 7.40
C ASP A 81 9.78 -33.33 6.71
N ASP A 82 10.28 -34.32 5.96
CA ASP A 82 11.52 -34.19 5.16
C ASP A 82 11.32 -33.33 3.90
N TYR A 83 10.10 -33.26 3.36
CA TYR A 83 9.73 -32.34 2.28
C TYR A 83 9.51 -30.91 2.79
N LYS A 84 8.97 -30.74 4.00
CA LYS A 84 8.87 -29.45 4.70
C LYS A 84 10.23 -28.93 5.18
N SER A 85 11.18 -29.81 5.50
CA SER A 85 12.53 -29.41 5.91
C SER A 85 13.43 -29.06 4.71
N LYS A 86 13.19 -29.64 3.53
CA LYS A 86 13.96 -29.40 2.30
C LYS A 86 13.39 -28.33 1.36
N GLY A 87 12.18 -27.85 1.59
CA GLY A 87 11.62 -26.68 0.89
C GLY A 87 11.24 -25.60 1.90
N LEU A 88 11.95 -24.47 1.90
CA LEU A 88 11.73 -23.26 2.73
C LEU A 88 12.44 -23.19 4.09
N SER A 89 13.63 -23.77 4.24
CA SER A 89 14.54 -23.44 5.35
C SER A 89 15.41 -22.22 5.00
N GLY A 90 14.79 -21.05 4.93
CA GLY A 90 15.50 -19.76 4.94
C GLY A 90 15.53 -19.19 6.36
N ASN A 91 16.64 -18.58 6.75
CA ASN A 91 16.77 -17.83 8.00
C ASN A 91 15.93 -16.55 7.87
N ARG A 92 14.66 -16.59 8.28
CA ARG A 92 13.67 -15.52 8.02
C ARG A 92 13.84 -14.38 9.01
N THR A 93 14.65 -13.38 8.69
CA THR A 93 14.35 -12.00 9.11
C THR A 93 13.20 -11.49 8.22
N GLY A 94 12.21 -10.80 8.81
CA GLY A 94 10.93 -10.51 8.14
C GLY A 94 11.08 -9.82 6.78
N ASP A 95 12.11 -9.00 6.62
CA ASP A 95 12.28 -8.06 5.50
C ASP A 95 13.05 -8.64 4.31
N ILE A 96 13.55 -9.88 4.39
CA ILE A 96 14.26 -10.57 3.32
C ILE A 96 13.76 -12.01 3.14
N ILE A 97 13.46 -12.38 1.89
CA ILE A 97 13.03 -13.72 1.51
C ILE A 97 13.85 -14.21 0.33
N GLU A 98 14.38 -15.43 0.45
CA GLU A 98 15.10 -16.11 -0.62
C GLU A 98 14.29 -17.28 -1.18
N SER A 99 14.30 -17.44 -2.50
CA SER A 99 13.57 -18.50 -3.20
C SER A 99 14.24 -18.87 -4.51
N ASN A 100 14.25 -20.16 -4.83
CA ASN A 100 14.74 -20.65 -6.13
C ASN A 100 13.68 -20.54 -7.23
N GLN A 101 12.41 -20.35 -6.84
CA GLN A 101 11.27 -20.44 -7.75
C GLN A 101 10.81 -19.06 -8.16
N ALA A 102 10.13 -18.37 -7.25
CA ALA A 102 9.47 -17.10 -7.49
C ALA A 102 9.41 -16.28 -6.19
N VAL A 103 9.26 -14.97 -6.31
CA VAL A 103 9.17 -14.04 -5.18
C VAL A 103 8.26 -12.86 -5.50
N VAL A 104 7.67 -12.29 -4.44
CA VAL A 104 6.95 -11.01 -4.46
C VAL A 104 7.47 -10.18 -3.29
N ALA A 105 7.84 -8.93 -3.56
CA ALA A 105 8.15 -7.92 -2.54
C ALA A 105 7.14 -6.79 -2.68
N ALA A 106 6.27 -6.60 -1.70
CA ALA A 106 5.25 -5.57 -1.70
C ALA A 106 5.27 -4.79 -0.38
N ASP A 107 4.72 -3.58 -0.42
CA ASP A 107 4.57 -2.69 0.74
C ASP A 107 3.81 -3.28 1.94
N ASP A 108 3.06 -4.36 1.76
CA ASP A 108 2.36 -5.08 2.82
C ASP A 108 2.58 -6.59 2.66
N GLY A 109 2.99 -7.26 3.74
CA GLY A 109 3.27 -8.69 3.75
C GLY A 109 2.08 -9.55 3.29
N ARG A 110 0.84 -9.16 3.61
CA ARG A 110 -0.38 -9.86 3.14
C ARG A 110 -0.49 -9.90 1.63
N CYS A 111 -0.16 -8.77 1.00
CA CYS A 111 -0.25 -8.62 -0.44
C CYS A 111 0.90 -9.31 -1.16
N SER A 112 2.06 -9.45 -0.50
CA SER A 112 3.14 -10.32 -0.96
C SER A 112 2.72 -11.79 -0.94
N GLU A 113 2.11 -12.26 0.15
CA GLU A 113 1.60 -13.63 0.28
C GLU A 113 0.50 -13.94 -0.75
N ILE A 114 -0.44 -13.02 -0.98
CA ILE A 114 -1.48 -13.16 -2.01
C ILE A 114 -0.87 -13.24 -3.41
N GLY A 115 0.15 -12.43 -3.71
CA GLY A 115 0.86 -12.50 -4.99
C GLY A 115 1.56 -13.85 -5.17
N VAL A 116 2.31 -14.31 -4.17
CA VAL A 116 2.98 -15.63 -4.18
C VAL A 116 1.96 -16.75 -4.35
N PHE A 117 0.79 -16.66 -3.71
CA PHE A 117 -0.27 -17.64 -3.86
C PHE A 117 -0.75 -17.81 -5.31
N MET A 118 -0.80 -16.71 -6.07
CA MET A 118 -1.12 -16.79 -7.51
C MET A 118 0.01 -17.43 -8.31
N LEU A 119 1.26 -17.20 -7.95
CA LEU A 119 2.42 -17.87 -8.56
C LEU A 119 2.42 -19.38 -8.27
N GLU A 120 2.06 -19.80 -7.05
CA GLU A 120 1.91 -21.21 -6.67
C GLU A 120 0.83 -21.93 -7.51
N LYS A 121 -0.22 -21.22 -7.94
CA LYS A 121 -1.26 -21.73 -8.85
C LYS A 121 -0.81 -21.80 -10.31
N GLY A 122 0.45 -21.46 -10.61
CA GLY A 122 1.00 -21.46 -11.97
C GLY A 122 0.74 -20.16 -12.74
N GLY A 123 0.40 -19.08 -12.03
CA GLY A 123 0.23 -17.75 -12.61
C GLY A 123 1.53 -17.17 -13.17
N HIS A 124 1.38 -16.25 -14.11
CA HIS A 124 2.42 -15.36 -14.57
C HIS A 124 2.70 -14.27 -13.52
N ALA A 125 3.86 -13.62 -13.59
CA ALA A 125 4.19 -12.46 -12.76
C ALA A 125 3.10 -11.37 -12.78
N VAL A 126 2.37 -11.24 -13.89
CA VAL A 126 1.24 -10.31 -14.03
C VAL A 126 -0.01 -10.75 -13.26
N ASP A 127 -0.31 -12.05 -13.20
CA ASP A 127 -1.45 -12.53 -12.39
C ASP A 127 -1.23 -12.20 -10.91
N ALA A 128 -0.01 -12.44 -10.43
CA ALA A 128 0.40 -12.06 -9.08
C ALA A 128 0.36 -10.54 -8.89
N ALA A 129 0.83 -9.76 -9.86
CA ALA A 129 0.79 -8.31 -9.79
C ALA A 129 -0.63 -7.75 -9.67
N VAL A 130 -1.61 -8.30 -10.41
CA VAL A 130 -3.02 -7.90 -10.30
C VAL A 130 -3.54 -8.19 -8.89
N ALA A 131 -3.33 -9.40 -8.37
CA ALA A 131 -3.81 -9.77 -7.04
C ALA A 131 -3.15 -8.93 -5.93
N THR A 132 -1.85 -8.65 -6.05
CA THR A 132 -1.11 -7.77 -5.13
C THR A 132 -1.61 -6.33 -5.18
N ALA A 133 -1.82 -5.75 -6.37
CA ALA A 133 -2.33 -4.38 -6.51
C ALA A 133 -3.72 -4.21 -5.89
N VAL A 134 -4.64 -5.13 -6.17
CA VAL A 134 -6.01 -5.08 -5.62
C VAL A 134 -5.98 -5.29 -4.10
N CYS A 135 -5.12 -6.16 -3.59
CA CYS A 135 -4.91 -6.31 -2.14
C CYS A 135 -4.41 -5.00 -1.50
N LEU A 136 -3.40 -4.35 -2.08
CA LEU A 136 -2.86 -3.08 -1.57
C LEU A 136 -3.92 -1.98 -1.57
N GLY A 137 -4.82 -1.95 -2.55
CA GLY A 137 -5.97 -1.04 -2.56
C GLY A 137 -6.98 -1.27 -1.44
N VAL A 138 -7.03 -2.46 -0.84
CA VAL A 138 -7.89 -2.77 0.31
C VAL A 138 -7.20 -2.46 1.64
N VAL A 139 -5.96 -2.91 1.80
CA VAL A 139 -5.26 -2.85 3.11
C VAL A 139 -4.34 -1.64 3.27
N GLY A 140 -3.95 -0.99 2.17
CA GLY A 140 -3.18 0.26 2.12
C GLY A 140 -3.91 1.39 1.35
N PRO A 141 -5.19 1.66 1.62
CA PRO A 141 -6.02 2.61 0.86
C PRO A 141 -5.55 4.07 1.02
N SER A 142 -4.72 4.36 2.01
CA SER A 142 -4.08 5.67 2.16
C SER A 142 -2.99 5.93 1.11
N SER A 143 -2.53 4.91 0.38
CA SER A 143 -1.43 5.02 -0.57
C SER A 143 -1.80 4.66 -2.00
N SER A 144 -2.75 3.76 -2.22
CA SER A 144 -3.10 3.22 -3.54
C SER A 144 -4.50 2.62 -3.57
N GLY A 145 -5.02 2.33 -4.77
CA GLY A 145 -6.24 1.55 -4.95
C GLY A 145 -7.00 1.88 -6.23
N ILE A 146 -8.13 1.20 -6.44
CA ILE A 146 -8.88 1.21 -7.71
C ILE A 146 -9.48 2.56 -8.10
N GLY A 147 -9.49 3.52 -7.17
CA GLY A 147 -9.88 4.90 -7.39
C GLY A 147 -8.74 5.79 -7.92
N GLY A 148 -7.54 5.25 -8.09
CA GLY A 148 -6.38 5.96 -8.64
C GLY A 148 -5.82 5.32 -9.91
N GLY A 149 -4.50 5.31 -10.02
CA GLY A 149 -3.76 4.92 -11.20
C GLY A 149 -2.33 4.50 -10.89
N GLY A 150 -1.51 4.39 -11.92
CA GLY A 150 -0.15 3.89 -11.73
C GLY A 150 0.62 3.64 -13.02
N PHE A 151 1.78 3.00 -12.86
CA PHE A 151 2.61 2.53 -13.94
C PHE A 151 3.09 1.12 -13.68
N MET A 152 3.07 0.29 -14.73
CA MET A 152 3.55 -1.08 -14.67
C MET A 152 4.54 -1.34 -15.81
N VAL A 153 5.73 -1.82 -15.47
CA VAL A 153 6.72 -2.33 -16.42
C VAL A 153 6.71 -3.85 -16.35
N VAL A 154 6.48 -4.50 -17.49
CA VAL A 154 6.41 -5.96 -17.60
C VAL A 154 7.49 -6.44 -18.56
N ARG A 155 8.37 -7.33 -18.09
CA ARG A 155 9.33 -8.05 -18.93
C ARG A 155 8.96 -9.52 -18.98
N SER A 156 8.75 -10.06 -20.18
CA SER A 156 8.75 -11.50 -20.38
C SER A 156 10.19 -12.00 -20.53
N SER A 157 10.52 -13.14 -19.93
CA SER A 157 11.89 -13.67 -19.95
C SER A 157 12.39 -14.06 -21.34
N SER A 158 11.46 -14.42 -22.23
CA SER A 158 11.72 -14.74 -23.64
C SER A 158 11.93 -13.50 -24.53
N SER A 159 11.71 -12.30 -24.00
CA SER A 159 11.88 -11.05 -24.76
C SER A 159 13.07 -10.26 -24.25
N SER A 160 13.80 -9.64 -25.18
CA SER A 160 14.91 -8.71 -24.88
C SER A 160 14.45 -7.31 -24.45
N GLY A 161 13.13 -7.08 -24.30
CA GLY A 161 12.57 -5.77 -23.96
C GLY A 161 11.45 -5.88 -22.93
N ALA A 162 10.89 -4.74 -22.56
CA ALA A 162 9.75 -4.66 -21.64
C ALA A 162 8.63 -3.79 -22.21
N VAL A 163 7.42 -4.07 -21.76
CA VAL A 163 6.22 -3.29 -22.05
C VAL A 163 5.97 -2.34 -20.88
N ALA A 164 5.78 -1.06 -21.19
CA ALA A 164 5.36 -0.02 -20.26
C ALA A 164 3.85 0.22 -20.40
N ILE A 165 3.12 0.03 -19.30
CA ILE A 165 1.68 0.20 -19.21
C ILE A 165 1.41 1.43 -18.34
N ASP A 166 0.98 2.50 -18.99
CA ASP A 166 0.58 3.76 -18.38
C ASP A 166 -0.93 3.76 -18.13
N MET A 167 -1.25 3.55 -16.85
CA MET A 167 -2.59 3.61 -16.28
C MET A 167 -2.72 4.83 -15.35
N ARG A 168 -1.98 5.90 -15.63
CA ARG A 168 -2.07 7.20 -14.96
C ARG A 168 -3.42 7.84 -15.23
N GLU A 169 -3.93 8.54 -14.23
CA GLU A 169 -5.16 9.29 -14.31
C GLU A 169 -5.08 10.39 -15.37
N THR A 170 -6.22 10.71 -15.98
CA THR A 170 -6.35 11.85 -16.88
C THR A 170 -7.21 12.93 -16.26
N ALA A 171 -6.97 14.19 -16.60
CA ALA A 171 -7.90 15.26 -16.24
C ALA A 171 -9.29 15.01 -16.85
N PRO A 172 -10.40 15.22 -16.11
CA PRO A 172 -11.75 15.13 -16.67
C PRO A 172 -11.93 16.02 -17.90
N ALA A 173 -12.85 15.67 -18.80
CA ALA A 173 -13.09 16.46 -20.02
C ALA A 173 -13.54 17.91 -19.73
N ALA A 174 -14.16 18.14 -18.56
CA ALA A 174 -14.57 19.47 -18.10
C ALA A 174 -13.46 20.26 -17.38
N ALA A 175 -12.27 19.67 -17.18
CA ALA A 175 -11.16 20.36 -16.54
C ALA A 175 -10.64 21.51 -17.41
N SER A 176 -10.15 22.57 -16.78
CA SER A 176 -9.54 23.70 -17.48
C SER A 176 -8.31 24.18 -16.74
N GLU A 177 -7.43 24.88 -17.45
CA GLU A 177 -6.17 25.41 -16.91
C GLU A 177 -6.37 26.23 -15.63
N ASN A 178 -7.45 27.03 -15.58
CA ASN A 178 -7.73 27.98 -14.51
C ASN A 178 -8.84 27.50 -13.55
N MET A 179 -9.21 26.22 -13.56
CA MET A 179 -10.34 25.73 -12.73
C MET A 179 -10.13 25.91 -11.22
N TYR A 180 -8.89 26.10 -10.78
CA TYR A 180 -8.51 26.31 -9.37
C TYR A 180 -8.16 27.78 -9.04
N GLU A 181 -8.41 28.73 -9.94
CA GLU A 181 -8.10 30.15 -9.72
C GLU A 181 -8.76 30.73 -8.47
N LYS A 182 -9.99 30.29 -8.18
CA LYS A 182 -10.76 30.74 -6.99
C LYS A 182 -10.33 30.06 -5.70
N ASN A 183 -9.79 28.85 -5.78
CA ASN A 183 -9.34 28.07 -4.64
C ASN A 183 -8.28 27.06 -5.09
N ALA A 184 -7.01 27.40 -4.83
CA ALA A 184 -5.88 26.55 -5.17
C ALA A 184 -5.84 25.24 -4.36
N GLU A 185 -6.41 25.20 -3.15
CA GLU A 185 -6.41 24.03 -2.28
C GLU A 185 -7.30 22.91 -2.82
N ALA A 186 -8.36 23.26 -3.55
CA ALA A 186 -9.29 22.34 -4.19
C ALA A 186 -8.64 21.45 -5.27
N LYS A 187 -7.40 21.77 -5.65
CA LYS A 187 -6.55 20.94 -6.49
C LYS A 187 -6.01 19.70 -5.77
N SER A 188 -5.83 19.79 -4.46
CA SER A 188 -5.29 18.73 -3.61
C SER A 188 -6.31 18.13 -2.64
N ALA A 189 -7.44 18.80 -2.39
CA ALA A 189 -8.45 18.36 -1.43
C ALA A 189 -9.86 18.41 -2.04
N GLY A 190 -10.71 17.48 -1.62
CA GLY A 190 -12.08 17.33 -2.08
C GLY A 190 -12.22 16.63 -3.44
N ALA A 191 -13.47 16.43 -3.87
CA ALA A 191 -13.77 15.69 -5.09
C ALA A 191 -13.42 16.45 -6.39
N LEU A 192 -13.08 17.73 -6.33
CA LEU A 192 -12.62 18.50 -7.51
C LEU A 192 -11.17 18.13 -7.88
N ALA A 193 -10.41 17.54 -6.97
CA ALA A 193 -9.04 17.10 -7.18
C ALA A 193 -8.93 15.77 -7.96
N ILE A 194 -10.05 15.09 -8.21
CA ILE A 194 -10.06 13.75 -8.80
C ILE A 194 -9.70 13.76 -10.29
N GLY A 195 -8.70 12.96 -10.65
CA GLY A 195 -8.44 12.52 -12.02
C GLY A 195 -9.24 11.26 -12.37
N VAL A 196 -9.46 10.99 -13.66
CA VAL A 196 -10.17 9.78 -14.11
C VAL A 196 -9.39 8.53 -13.66
N PRO A 197 -9.93 7.64 -12.81
CA PRO A 197 -9.22 6.45 -12.33
C PRO A 197 -8.83 5.52 -13.47
N GLY A 198 -7.60 4.99 -13.42
CA GLY A 198 -7.01 4.19 -14.50
C GLY A 198 -6.61 2.77 -14.11
N GLU A 199 -6.43 2.49 -12.82
CA GLU A 199 -5.80 1.26 -12.34
C GLU A 199 -6.45 -0.02 -12.88
N ILE A 200 -7.77 -0.17 -12.75
CA ILE A 200 -8.46 -1.39 -13.19
C ILE A 200 -8.34 -1.62 -14.71
N ALA A 201 -8.29 -0.54 -15.52
CA ALA A 201 -8.11 -0.70 -16.96
C ALA A 201 -6.70 -1.17 -17.29
N GLY A 202 -5.69 -0.64 -16.57
CA GLY A 202 -4.29 -1.01 -16.73
C GLY A 202 -4.04 -2.46 -16.33
N LEU A 203 -4.53 -2.85 -15.15
CA LEU A 203 -4.45 -4.22 -14.64
C LEU A 203 -5.11 -5.22 -15.61
N HIS A 204 -6.29 -4.90 -16.13
CA HIS A 204 -6.98 -5.76 -17.08
C HIS A 204 -6.24 -5.87 -18.42
N ILE A 205 -5.64 -4.79 -18.93
CA ILE A 205 -4.82 -4.83 -20.16
C ILE A 205 -3.57 -5.69 -19.95
N ALA A 206 -2.88 -5.54 -18.82
CA ALA A 206 -1.73 -6.36 -18.47
C ALA A 206 -2.12 -7.85 -18.41
N TRP A 207 -3.18 -8.16 -17.65
CA TRP A 207 -3.71 -9.51 -17.50
C TRP A 207 -4.14 -10.11 -18.84
N SER A 208 -4.85 -9.36 -19.68
CA SER A 208 -5.27 -9.86 -21.00
C SER A 208 -4.09 -10.18 -21.92
N LYS A 209 -2.93 -9.53 -21.74
CA LYS A 209 -1.74 -9.74 -22.56
C LYS A 209 -0.85 -10.88 -22.07
N PHE A 210 -0.75 -11.05 -20.75
CA PHE A 210 0.26 -11.91 -20.12
C PHE A 210 -0.29 -12.92 -19.10
N GLY A 211 -1.49 -12.68 -18.59
CA GLY A 211 -2.12 -13.48 -17.55
C GLY A 211 -2.37 -14.92 -17.98
N ARG A 212 -2.29 -15.82 -17.01
CA ARG A 212 -2.49 -17.27 -17.16
C ARG A 212 -3.65 -17.77 -16.32
N LEU A 213 -4.03 -17.03 -15.29
CA LEU A 213 -5.12 -17.38 -14.39
C LEU A 213 -6.41 -16.67 -14.79
N PRO A 214 -7.60 -17.23 -14.47
CA PRO A 214 -8.85 -16.51 -14.69
C PRO A 214 -8.90 -15.19 -13.91
N TRP A 215 -9.37 -14.10 -14.54
CA TRP A 215 -9.44 -12.76 -13.93
C TRP A 215 -10.10 -12.77 -12.54
N ARG A 216 -11.24 -13.46 -12.43
CA ARG A 216 -12.05 -13.56 -11.21
C ARG A 216 -11.24 -13.98 -9.98
N ILE A 217 -10.38 -15.00 -10.12
CA ILE A 217 -9.67 -15.57 -8.95
C ILE A 217 -8.60 -14.64 -8.39
N LEU A 218 -8.18 -13.63 -9.16
CA LEU A 218 -7.19 -12.63 -8.73
C LEU A 218 -7.77 -11.64 -7.71
N PHE A 219 -9.10 -11.51 -7.66
CA PHE A 219 -9.80 -10.57 -6.78
C PHE A 219 -10.31 -11.22 -5.49
N GLU A 220 -10.50 -12.54 -5.47
CA GLU A 220 -11.06 -13.27 -4.32
C GLU A 220 -10.40 -12.91 -2.98
N PRO A 221 -9.05 -12.89 -2.86
CA PRO A 221 -8.44 -12.60 -1.56
C PRO A 221 -8.72 -11.18 -1.08
N ALA A 222 -8.71 -10.20 -1.99
CA ALA A 222 -8.97 -8.81 -1.65
C ALA A 222 -10.45 -8.56 -1.32
N ILE A 223 -11.38 -9.19 -2.04
CA ILE A 223 -12.82 -9.16 -1.69
C ILE A 223 -13.04 -9.72 -0.28
N LYS A 224 -12.36 -10.83 0.06
CA LYS A 224 -12.42 -11.43 1.39
C LYS A 224 -11.91 -10.47 2.46
N LEU A 225 -10.74 -9.86 2.26
CA LEU A 225 -10.18 -8.87 3.20
C LEU A 225 -11.11 -7.67 3.40
N ALA A 226 -11.74 -7.16 2.33
CA ALA A 226 -12.65 -6.02 2.42
C ALA A 226 -13.94 -6.35 3.19
N ARG A 227 -14.50 -7.55 3.00
CA ARG A 227 -15.79 -7.98 3.58
C ARG A 227 -15.68 -8.59 4.97
N GLN A 228 -14.71 -9.48 5.17
CA GLN A 228 -14.51 -10.19 6.44
C GLN A 228 -13.64 -9.40 7.42
N GLY A 229 -13.07 -8.29 6.94
CA GLY A 229 -12.23 -7.39 7.70
C GLY A 229 -10.76 -7.79 7.66
N PHE A 230 -9.91 -6.82 7.96
CA PHE A 230 -8.47 -7.00 8.06
C PHE A 230 -7.92 -6.21 9.24
N ILE A 231 -6.83 -6.70 9.83
CA ILE A 231 -6.14 -6.01 10.92
C ILE A 231 -5.43 -4.75 10.39
N VAL A 232 -5.68 -3.62 11.03
CA VAL A 232 -5.03 -2.34 10.72
C VAL A 232 -3.55 -2.43 11.09
N SER A 233 -2.69 -2.26 10.08
CA SER A 233 -1.23 -2.29 10.25
C SER A 233 -0.74 -1.01 10.96
N PRO A 234 0.48 -1.04 11.55
CA PRO A 234 1.08 0.17 12.14
C PRO A 234 1.12 1.37 11.18
N PHE A 235 1.43 1.12 9.91
CA PHE A 235 1.46 2.16 8.88
C PHE A 235 0.07 2.78 8.65
N LEU A 236 -0.97 1.94 8.46
CA LEU A 236 -2.33 2.43 8.24
C LEU A 236 -2.87 3.13 9.50
N GLY A 237 -2.63 2.58 10.69
CA GLY A 237 -3.03 3.21 11.96
C GLY A 237 -2.41 4.59 12.16
N ASN A 238 -1.13 4.75 11.80
CA ASN A 238 -0.46 6.06 11.81
C ASN A 238 -1.04 7.02 10.76
N ALA A 239 -1.37 6.51 9.56
CA ALA A 239 -2.01 7.32 8.52
C ALA A 239 -3.40 7.81 8.96
N ILE A 240 -4.21 6.94 9.59
CA ILE A 240 -5.52 7.28 10.16
C ILE A 240 -5.35 8.35 11.25
N ALA A 241 -4.42 8.16 12.19
CA ALA A 241 -4.17 9.12 13.26
C ALA A 241 -3.73 10.49 12.73
N LYS A 242 -2.83 10.53 11.74
CA LYS A 242 -2.35 11.78 11.12
C LYS A 242 -3.41 12.50 10.29
N LYS A 243 -4.45 11.79 9.85
CA LYS A 243 -5.55 12.31 9.02
C LYS A 243 -6.88 12.28 9.76
N ALA A 244 -6.84 12.29 11.09
CA ALA A 244 -8.03 12.20 11.96
C ALA A 244 -9.13 13.20 11.57
N GLU A 245 -8.80 14.48 11.47
CA GLU A 245 -9.76 15.54 11.11
C GLU A 245 -10.40 15.28 9.74
N MET A 246 -9.57 15.11 8.70
CA MET A 246 -10.03 14.77 7.35
C MET A 246 -10.93 13.53 7.31
N ILE A 247 -10.60 12.48 8.07
CA ILE A 247 -11.40 11.25 8.14
C ILE A 247 -12.73 11.48 8.83
N MET A 248 -12.76 12.28 9.89
CA MET A 248 -13.98 12.58 10.63
C MET A 248 -14.93 13.48 9.83
N ASP A 249 -14.37 14.38 9.01
CA ASP A 249 -15.12 15.34 8.20
C ASP A 249 -15.77 14.72 6.94
N ASP A 250 -15.17 13.66 6.38
CA ASP A 250 -15.75 12.95 5.23
C ASP A 250 -16.65 11.79 5.67
N PRO A 251 -17.94 11.76 5.28
CA PRO A 251 -18.86 10.69 5.68
C PRO A 251 -18.43 9.29 5.26
N GLY A 252 -17.78 9.14 4.10
CA GLY A 252 -17.32 7.84 3.61
C GLY A 252 -16.11 7.33 4.38
N LEU A 253 -15.10 8.17 4.57
CA LEU A 253 -13.91 7.83 5.35
C LEU A 253 -14.29 7.55 6.81
N SER A 254 -15.16 8.36 7.40
CA SER A 254 -15.64 8.17 8.77
C SER A 254 -16.36 6.83 8.94
N GLN A 255 -17.19 6.42 7.96
CA GLN A 255 -17.88 5.12 7.98
C GLN A 255 -16.90 3.93 8.04
N VAL A 256 -15.74 4.02 7.39
CA VAL A 256 -14.77 2.92 7.26
C VAL A 256 -13.69 2.96 8.35
N TYR A 257 -13.19 4.15 8.68
CA TYR A 257 -12.03 4.34 9.56
C TYR A 257 -12.35 4.97 10.90
N ALA A 258 -13.59 5.42 11.12
CA ALA A 258 -14.08 5.91 12.39
C ALA A 258 -15.46 5.31 12.77
N PRO A 259 -15.64 3.97 12.72
CA PRO A 259 -16.93 3.36 13.02
C PRO A 259 -17.39 3.77 14.43
N TYR A 260 -18.67 4.11 14.54
CA TYR A 260 -19.27 4.67 15.77
C TYR A 260 -18.62 5.97 16.27
N GLY A 261 -18.04 6.76 15.35
CA GLY A 261 -17.36 8.01 15.65
C GLY A 261 -15.98 7.82 16.32
N LYS A 262 -15.43 6.60 16.31
CA LYS A 262 -14.14 6.30 16.93
C LYS A 262 -13.14 5.83 15.89
N LEU A 263 -12.06 6.62 15.74
CA LEU A 263 -10.95 6.27 14.85
C LEU A 263 -10.36 4.90 15.18
N LEU A 264 -10.21 4.08 14.13
CA LEU A 264 -9.49 2.83 14.19
C LEU A 264 -8.00 3.08 14.44
N LYS A 265 -7.39 2.16 15.18
CA LYS A 265 -5.98 2.18 15.55
C LYS A 265 -5.31 0.90 15.06
N THR A 266 -3.98 0.88 15.11
CA THR A 266 -3.19 -0.34 14.90
C THR A 266 -3.74 -1.50 15.73
N GLY A 267 -3.94 -2.65 15.10
CA GLY A 267 -4.51 -3.84 15.74
C GLY A 267 -6.03 -3.94 15.70
N ASP A 268 -6.76 -2.85 15.43
CA ASP A 268 -8.20 -2.90 15.22
C ASP A 268 -8.54 -3.61 13.89
N THR A 269 -9.77 -4.09 13.76
CA THR A 269 -10.26 -4.69 12.50
C THR A 269 -11.00 -3.63 11.67
N CYS A 270 -10.59 -3.44 10.43
CA CYS A 270 -11.22 -2.53 9.47
C CYS A 270 -12.06 -3.31 8.45
N TYR A 271 -13.24 -2.78 8.11
CA TYR A 271 -14.16 -3.36 7.13
C TYR A 271 -14.50 -2.31 6.07
N ASN A 272 -14.54 -2.70 4.80
CA ASN A 272 -15.03 -1.85 3.72
C ASN A 272 -15.93 -2.69 2.79
N LEU A 273 -17.16 -2.91 3.26
CA LEU A 273 -18.13 -3.79 2.61
C LEU A 273 -18.45 -3.32 1.18
N GLU A 274 -18.58 -2.01 0.99
CA GLU A 274 -18.88 -1.39 -0.30
C GLU A 274 -17.74 -1.59 -1.31
N LEU A 275 -16.49 -1.48 -0.86
CA LEU A 275 -15.34 -1.82 -1.70
C LEU A 275 -15.34 -3.31 -2.05
N GLY A 276 -15.67 -4.19 -1.11
CA GLY A 276 -15.85 -5.62 -1.36
C GLY A 276 -16.90 -5.90 -2.44
N SER A 277 -18.03 -5.20 -2.41
CA SER A 277 -19.09 -5.25 -3.44
C SER A 277 -18.62 -4.76 -4.80
N SER A 278 -17.89 -3.64 -4.82
CA SER A 278 -17.32 -3.07 -6.05
C SER A 278 -16.30 -4.01 -6.67
N LEU A 279 -15.39 -4.58 -5.87
CA LEU A 279 -14.39 -5.54 -6.30
C LEU A 279 -15.03 -6.83 -6.81
N TYR A 280 -16.07 -7.33 -6.15
CA TYR A 280 -16.83 -8.48 -6.61
C TYR A 280 -17.47 -8.22 -7.98
N ALA A 281 -18.13 -7.08 -8.17
CA ALA A 281 -18.71 -6.73 -9.47
C ALA A 281 -17.65 -6.63 -10.58
N ILE A 282 -16.46 -6.13 -10.27
CA ILE A 282 -15.32 -6.06 -11.21
C ILE A 282 -14.74 -7.44 -11.50
N ALA A 283 -14.72 -8.35 -10.52
CA ALA A 283 -14.27 -9.72 -10.70
C ALA A 283 -15.21 -10.51 -11.62
N GLU A 284 -16.53 -10.36 -11.44
CA GLU A 284 -17.54 -11.08 -12.22
C GLU A 284 -17.75 -10.50 -13.63
N HIS A 285 -17.82 -9.18 -13.73
CA HIS A 285 -18.22 -8.50 -14.98
C HIS A 285 -17.06 -7.81 -15.69
N GLY A 286 -15.84 -7.98 -15.18
CA GLY A 286 -14.64 -7.34 -15.69
C GLY A 286 -14.62 -5.82 -15.46
N PRO A 287 -13.68 -5.11 -16.11
CA PRO A 287 -13.48 -3.67 -15.91
C PRO A 287 -14.73 -2.84 -16.27
N GLN A 288 -15.63 -3.36 -17.11
CA GLN A 288 -16.85 -2.66 -17.51
C GLN A 288 -17.77 -2.35 -16.34
N ALA A 289 -17.71 -3.10 -15.22
CA ALA A 289 -18.44 -2.76 -14.00
C ALA A 289 -18.15 -1.33 -13.52
N LEU A 290 -16.88 -0.90 -13.61
CA LEU A 290 -16.42 0.45 -13.25
C LEU A 290 -16.59 1.44 -14.41
N TYR A 291 -16.16 1.10 -15.63
CA TYR A 291 -16.08 2.10 -16.71
C TYR A 291 -17.38 2.35 -17.48
N ASN A 292 -18.36 1.44 -17.41
CA ASN A 292 -19.65 1.59 -18.09
C ASN A 292 -20.83 0.98 -17.31
N GLY A 293 -20.56 0.48 -16.10
CA GLY A 293 -21.47 -0.34 -15.33
C GLY A 293 -22.04 0.34 -14.09
N PRO A 294 -22.73 -0.43 -13.23
CA PRO A 294 -23.36 0.09 -12.02
C PRO A 294 -22.38 0.72 -11.02
N VAL A 295 -21.18 0.16 -10.85
CA VAL A 295 -20.16 0.71 -9.92
C VAL A 295 -19.76 2.11 -10.37
N GLY A 296 -19.43 2.28 -11.66
CA GLY A 296 -19.11 3.59 -12.22
C GLY A 296 -20.21 4.62 -12.04
N LYS A 297 -21.47 4.25 -12.33
CA LYS A 297 -22.61 5.16 -12.17
C LYS A 297 -22.80 5.63 -10.73
N ARG A 298 -22.61 4.72 -9.76
CA ARG A 298 -22.68 5.04 -8.33
C ARG A 298 -21.53 5.95 -7.90
N LEU A 299 -20.30 5.62 -8.30
CA LEU A 299 -19.11 6.44 -8.06
C LEU A 299 -19.32 7.87 -8.58
N ILE A 300 -19.74 8.03 -9.84
CA ILE A 300 -19.95 9.36 -10.43
C ILE A 300 -21.05 10.14 -9.70
N LYS A 301 -22.12 9.49 -9.26
CA LYS A 301 -23.15 10.15 -8.46
C LYS A 301 -22.58 10.72 -7.16
N ASP A 302 -21.71 9.97 -6.48
CA ASP A 302 -21.06 10.42 -5.25
C ASP A 302 -20.06 11.55 -5.52
N VAL A 303 -19.21 11.40 -6.54
CA VAL A 303 -18.24 12.43 -6.95
C VAL A 303 -18.95 13.74 -7.25
N ARG A 304 -20.06 13.72 -8.00
CA ARG A 304 -20.84 14.93 -8.32
C ARG A 304 -21.48 15.55 -7.08
N ARG A 305 -21.98 14.72 -6.16
CA ARG A 305 -22.55 15.19 -4.88
C ARG A 305 -21.51 15.88 -4.02
N ALA A 306 -20.28 15.40 -4.03
CA ALA A 306 -19.13 15.96 -3.32
C ALA A 306 -18.48 17.15 -4.04
N GLY A 307 -19.07 17.66 -5.13
CA GLY A 307 -18.58 18.85 -5.85
C GLY A 307 -17.55 18.57 -6.95
N GLY A 308 -17.31 17.29 -7.30
CA GLY A 308 -16.42 16.91 -8.39
C GLY A 308 -17.01 17.13 -9.79
N ILE A 309 -16.14 17.13 -10.80
CA ILE A 309 -16.51 17.38 -12.20
C ILE A 309 -16.50 16.13 -13.10
N LEU A 310 -16.09 14.99 -12.56
CA LEU A 310 -16.00 13.72 -13.30
C LEU A 310 -17.38 13.26 -13.80
N THR A 311 -17.43 12.70 -15.00
CA THR A 311 -18.64 12.13 -15.61
C THR A 311 -18.48 10.64 -15.92
N ILE A 312 -19.61 9.97 -16.16
CA ILE A 312 -19.58 8.60 -16.67
C ILE A 312 -18.94 8.52 -18.06
N ASP A 313 -19.01 9.58 -18.87
CA ASP A 313 -18.37 9.62 -20.18
C ASP A 313 -16.85 9.75 -20.08
N ASP A 314 -16.33 10.41 -19.04
CA ASP A 314 -14.89 10.42 -18.74
C ASP A 314 -14.40 9.00 -18.45
N LEU A 315 -15.10 8.26 -17.58
CA LEU A 315 -14.79 6.85 -17.31
C LEU A 315 -14.84 6.00 -18.58
N ARG A 316 -15.91 6.12 -19.39
CA ARG A 316 -16.04 5.35 -20.65
C ARG A 316 -14.95 5.66 -21.66
N LYS A 317 -14.46 6.90 -21.70
CA LYS A 317 -13.45 7.37 -22.66
C LYS A 317 -12.02 7.15 -22.19
N TYR A 318 -11.79 6.87 -20.91
CA TYR A 318 -10.46 6.57 -20.40
C TYR A 318 -9.78 5.45 -21.19
N ARG A 319 -8.51 5.65 -21.54
CA ARG A 319 -7.69 4.67 -22.25
C ARG A 319 -6.32 4.59 -21.61
N VAL A 320 -5.86 3.38 -21.35
CA VAL A 320 -4.48 3.07 -20.94
C VAL A 320 -3.56 3.24 -22.14
N LYS A 321 -2.37 3.76 -21.92
CA LYS A 321 -1.31 3.78 -22.93
C LYS A 321 -0.38 2.58 -22.74
N VAL A 322 -0.13 1.85 -23.82
CA VAL A 322 0.81 0.72 -23.81
C VAL A 322 1.92 1.02 -24.81
N THR A 323 3.15 1.09 -24.32
CA THR A 323 4.33 1.44 -25.12
C THR A 323 5.48 0.50 -24.80
N ASN A 324 6.58 0.60 -25.54
CA ASN A 324 7.82 -0.04 -25.13
C ASN A 324 8.42 0.74 -23.95
N ALA A 325 9.01 0.02 -23.00
CA ALA A 325 9.78 0.63 -21.94
C ALA A 325 10.97 1.43 -22.50
N VAL A 326 11.33 2.51 -21.82
CA VAL A 326 12.59 3.22 -22.07
C VAL A 326 13.73 2.31 -21.64
N SER A 327 14.68 2.07 -22.53
CA SER A 327 15.91 1.31 -22.25
C SER A 327 17.08 2.28 -22.06
N VAL A 328 17.83 2.09 -20.97
CA VAL A 328 18.99 2.90 -20.60
C VAL A 328 20.15 1.98 -20.30
N ASN A 329 21.27 2.14 -21.01
CA ASN A 329 22.49 1.40 -20.77
C ASN A 329 23.48 2.26 -19.99
N VAL A 330 23.77 1.90 -18.73
CA VAL A 330 24.63 2.69 -17.85
C VAL A 330 25.28 1.81 -16.79
N MET A 331 26.54 2.10 -16.45
CA MET A 331 27.30 1.37 -15.41
C MET A 331 27.35 -0.17 -15.60
N GLY A 332 27.24 -0.66 -16.84
CA GLY A 332 27.25 -2.10 -17.16
C GLY A 332 25.91 -2.81 -17.02
N TYR A 333 24.82 -2.07 -16.82
CA TYR A 333 23.47 -2.59 -16.74
C TYR A 333 22.56 -1.97 -17.80
N GLU A 334 21.55 -2.72 -18.22
CA GLU A 334 20.43 -2.21 -18.99
C GLU A 334 19.22 -2.02 -18.05
N ILE A 335 18.69 -0.80 -17.99
CA ILE A 335 17.54 -0.44 -17.18
C ILE A 335 16.34 -0.25 -18.11
N LEU A 336 15.27 -0.99 -17.83
CA LEU A 336 13.99 -0.91 -18.54
C LEU A 336 12.96 -0.23 -17.63
N GLY A 337 12.40 0.89 -18.07
CA GLY A 337 11.48 1.69 -17.24
C GLY A 337 10.42 2.45 -18.03
N MET A 338 9.70 3.34 -17.35
CA MET A 338 8.58 4.09 -17.94
C MET A 338 9.05 5.29 -18.78
N PRO A 339 8.44 5.52 -19.96
CA PRO A 339 8.51 6.82 -20.61
C PRO A 339 7.67 7.89 -19.86
N PRO A 340 7.83 9.18 -20.22
CA PRO A 340 6.89 10.23 -19.81
C PRO A 340 5.43 9.86 -20.09
N PRO A 341 4.48 10.21 -19.20
CA PRO A 341 4.57 11.29 -18.21
C PRO A 341 5.27 10.93 -16.88
N SER A 342 5.79 9.71 -16.72
CA SER A 342 6.77 9.47 -15.65
C SER A 342 8.10 10.18 -15.95
N SER A 343 8.59 10.96 -14.99
CA SER A 343 9.94 11.53 -15.01
C SER A 343 11.01 10.58 -14.48
N GLY A 344 10.59 9.42 -13.94
CA GLY A 344 11.43 8.53 -13.15
C GLY A 344 12.62 7.96 -13.89
N THR A 345 12.38 7.24 -15.00
CA THR A 345 13.44 6.53 -15.72
C THR A 345 14.41 7.49 -16.43
N VAL A 346 13.92 8.58 -17.02
CA VAL A 346 14.79 9.60 -17.64
C VAL A 346 15.58 10.38 -16.59
N GLY A 347 14.98 10.67 -15.42
CA GLY A 347 15.66 11.28 -14.27
C GLY A 347 16.77 10.39 -13.72
N LEU A 348 16.46 9.11 -13.49
CA LEU A 348 17.42 8.10 -13.07
C LEU A 348 18.56 7.97 -14.08
N SER A 349 18.25 7.94 -15.37
CA SER A 349 19.25 7.90 -16.44
C SER A 349 20.25 9.05 -16.35
N LEU A 350 19.76 10.28 -16.20
CA LEU A 350 20.62 11.45 -16.07
C LEU A 350 21.51 11.33 -14.83
N ILE A 351 20.94 10.94 -13.69
CA ILE A 351 21.69 10.77 -12.43
C ILE A 351 22.84 9.77 -12.63
N LEU A 352 22.52 8.57 -13.11
CA LEU A 352 23.51 7.50 -13.27
C LEU A 352 24.55 7.86 -14.34
N ASN A 353 24.16 8.50 -15.45
CA ASN A 353 25.12 8.89 -16.48
C ASN A 353 26.08 9.99 -16.01
N VAL A 354 25.62 10.95 -15.19
CA VAL A 354 26.48 11.99 -14.61
C VAL A 354 27.55 11.34 -13.73
N LEU A 355 27.13 10.46 -12.83
CA LEU A 355 28.02 9.74 -11.92
C LEU A 355 28.96 8.78 -12.69
N ASN A 356 28.47 8.11 -13.74
CA ASN A 356 29.28 7.25 -14.60
C ASN A 356 30.35 8.03 -15.38
N SER A 357 30.10 9.32 -15.69
CA SER A 357 31.03 10.15 -16.47
C SER A 357 32.33 10.55 -15.75
N TYR A 358 32.44 10.25 -14.44
CA TYR A 358 33.69 10.33 -13.69
C TYR A 358 34.67 9.18 -14.06
N GLY A 359 34.20 8.11 -14.70
CA GLY A 359 35.03 7.02 -15.21
C GLY A 359 35.51 5.99 -14.17
N SER A 360 35.07 6.11 -12.91
CA SER A 360 35.35 5.14 -11.84
C SER A 360 34.14 5.00 -10.92
N PHE A 361 33.88 3.79 -10.41
CA PHE A 361 32.87 3.55 -9.37
C PHE A 361 33.25 4.17 -8.01
N ASP A 362 34.49 4.62 -7.84
CA ASP A 362 34.85 5.46 -6.68
C ASP A 362 34.09 6.79 -6.69
N ALA A 363 33.50 7.17 -7.83
CA ALA A 363 32.67 8.36 -7.96
C ALA A 363 31.48 8.41 -7.01
N VAL A 364 30.98 7.23 -6.62
CA VAL A 364 29.77 7.06 -5.79
C VAL A 364 30.07 6.53 -4.39
N LYS A 365 31.35 6.43 -3.99
CA LYS A 365 31.76 5.89 -2.69
C LYS A 365 31.89 6.98 -1.62
N GLY A 366 31.44 6.64 -0.42
CA GLY A 366 31.65 7.44 0.79
C GLY A 366 31.03 8.84 0.72
N PRO A 367 31.44 9.76 1.62
CA PRO A 367 30.86 11.10 1.69
C PRO A 367 31.03 11.92 0.42
N LEU A 368 32.13 11.72 -0.32
CA LEU A 368 32.33 12.41 -1.60
C LEU A 368 31.34 11.92 -2.67
N GLY A 369 31.06 10.61 -2.72
CA GLY A 369 30.02 10.07 -3.57
C GLY A 369 28.63 10.61 -3.23
N LEU A 370 28.34 10.74 -1.93
CA LEU A 370 27.09 11.33 -1.45
C LEU A 370 26.95 12.80 -1.88
N HIS A 371 28.01 13.59 -1.72
CA HIS A 371 28.07 14.97 -2.21
C HIS A 371 27.78 15.06 -3.72
N ARG A 372 28.46 14.24 -4.54
CA ARG A 372 28.25 14.21 -5.99
C ARG A 372 26.83 13.80 -6.37
N LEU A 373 26.25 12.85 -5.64
CA LEU A 373 24.85 12.47 -5.82
C LEU A 373 23.91 13.66 -5.54
N ILE A 374 24.10 14.37 -4.43
CA ILE A 374 23.29 15.55 -4.09
C ILE A 374 23.37 16.62 -5.19
N GLU A 375 24.57 16.96 -5.64
CA GLU A 375 24.77 17.94 -6.74
C GLU A 375 24.12 17.48 -8.05
N THR A 376 24.18 16.18 -8.33
CA THR A 376 23.53 15.59 -9.49
C THR A 376 22.00 15.67 -9.39
N LEU A 377 21.43 15.41 -8.21
CA LEU A 377 19.99 15.56 -7.97
C LEU A 377 19.54 17.00 -8.21
N LYS A 378 20.30 18.01 -7.76
CA LYS A 378 20.01 19.43 -8.03
C LYS A 378 19.88 19.72 -9.52
N HIS A 379 20.84 19.26 -10.32
CA HIS A 379 20.78 19.41 -11.78
C HIS A 379 19.64 18.64 -12.44
N MET A 380 19.34 17.42 -11.97
CA MET A 380 18.22 16.62 -12.50
C MET A 380 16.89 17.34 -12.25
N PHE A 381 16.65 17.82 -11.04
CA PHE A 381 15.41 18.54 -10.69
C PHE A 381 15.29 19.89 -11.41
N ALA A 382 16.40 20.54 -11.78
CA ALA A 382 16.37 21.76 -12.58
C ALA A 382 15.80 21.55 -13.99
N ILE A 383 15.95 20.34 -14.54
CA ILE A 383 15.52 19.97 -15.90
C ILE A 383 14.16 19.27 -15.89
N ARG A 384 13.88 18.48 -14.85
CA ARG A 384 12.70 17.61 -14.70
C ARG A 384 11.38 18.27 -15.13
N MET A 385 11.15 19.52 -14.71
CA MET A 385 9.89 20.22 -14.96
C MET A 385 9.74 20.75 -16.40
N ASN A 386 10.69 20.48 -17.29
CA ASN A 386 10.51 20.63 -18.74
C ASN A 386 9.80 19.40 -19.37
N LEU A 387 9.48 18.37 -18.58
CA LEU A 387 8.68 17.21 -18.99
C LEU A 387 7.19 17.47 -18.78
N GLY A 388 6.35 16.64 -19.43
CA GLY A 388 4.89 16.65 -19.33
C GLY A 388 4.29 15.47 -20.09
N ASP A 389 2.98 15.50 -20.36
CA ASP A 389 2.32 14.49 -21.22
C ASP A 389 2.74 14.70 -22.68
N PRO A 390 3.44 13.73 -23.32
CA PRO A 390 3.94 13.87 -24.68
C PRO A 390 2.84 14.04 -25.74
N ASP A 391 1.57 13.71 -25.44
CA ASP A 391 0.47 13.95 -26.37
C ASP A 391 0.07 15.44 -26.46
N PHE A 392 0.55 16.26 -25.51
CA PHE A 392 0.12 17.66 -25.37
C PHE A 392 1.27 18.66 -25.46
N VAL A 393 2.50 18.23 -25.22
CA VAL A 393 3.69 19.09 -25.20
C VAL A 393 4.89 18.37 -25.82
N ASP A 394 5.71 19.11 -26.59
CA ASP A 394 6.95 18.55 -27.13
C ASP A 394 8.03 18.53 -26.06
N ILE A 395 8.49 17.32 -25.73
CA ILE A 395 9.48 17.05 -24.69
C ILE A 395 10.67 16.25 -25.24
N ASN A 396 10.76 16.09 -26.56
CA ASN A 396 11.74 15.21 -27.19
C ASN A 396 13.18 15.63 -26.89
N GLU A 397 13.48 16.92 -26.93
CA GLU A 397 14.80 17.45 -26.60
C GLU A 397 15.16 17.20 -25.13
N THR A 398 14.21 17.43 -24.22
CA THR A 398 14.39 17.16 -22.79
C THR A 398 14.71 15.70 -22.53
N ILE A 399 13.94 14.77 -23.13
CA ILE A 399 14.20 13.33 -23.03
C ILE A 399 15.58 12.98 -23.62
N ALA A 400 15.89 13.47 -24.81
CA ALA A 400 17.17 13.20 -25.47
C ALA A 400 18.36 13.68 -24.63
N ASN A 401 18.26 14.86 -24.02
CA ASN A 401 19.29 15.38 -23.11
C ASN A 401 19.41 14.53 -21.84
N MET A 402 18.30 14.20 -21.18
CA MET A 402 18.33 13.39 -19.94
C MET A 402 18.84 11.96 -20.15
N LEU A 403 18.67 11.40 -21.35
CA LEU A 403 19.19 10.08 -21.71
C LEU A 403 20.64 10.11 -22.26
N SER A 404 21.19 11.29 -22.56
CA SER A 404 22.46 11.42 -23.27
C SER A 404 23.69 11.37 -22.35
N PRO A 405 24.65 10.45 -22.58
CA PRO A 405 25.92 10.44 -21.86
C PRO A 405 26.75 11.72 -22.08
N SER A 406 26.69 12.34 -23.26
CA SER A 406 27.44 13.57 -23.53
C SER A 406 26.84 14.77 -22.79
N PHE A 407 25.51 14.85 -22.70
CA PHE A 407 24.85 15.87 -21.90
C PHE A 407 25.16 15.67 -20.40
N ALA A 408 25.09 14.44 -19.91
CA ALA A 408 25.46 14.09 -18.55
C ALA A 408 26.91 14.48 -18.20
N LYS A 409 27.86 14.29 -19.13
CA LYS A 409 29.24 14.78 -18.97
C LYS A 409 29.29 16.31 -18.81
N SER A 410 28.52 17.06 -19.59
CA SER A 410 28.44 18.52 -19.48
C SER A 410 27.84 18.99 -18.14
N VAL A 411 26.95 18.19 -17.54
CA VAL A 411 26.45 18.42 -16.19
C VAL A 411 27.53 18.10 -15.16
N ARG A 412 28.24 16.98 -15.30
CA ARG A 412 29.35 16.62 -14.41
C ARG A 412 30.45 17.68 -14.38
N ASP A 413 30.75 18.30 -15.51
CA ASP A 413 31.74 19.39 -15.60
C ASP A 413 31.36 20.64 -14.77
N LYS A 414 30.11 20.73 -14.30
CA LYS A 414 29.61 21.79 -13.40
C LYS A 414 29.58 21.36 -11.92
N ILE A 415 29.92 20.12 -11.59
CA ILE A 415 29.90 19.62 -10.21
C ILE A 415 31.30 19.78 -9.60
N HIS A 416 31.37 20.44 -8.45
CA HIS A 416 32.61 20.71 -7.74
C HIS A 416 32.72 19.90 -6.46
N ASP A 417 33.71 19.02 -6.36
CA ASP A 417 33.89 18.09 -5.22
C ASP A 417 34.07 18.75 -3.83
N ASN A 418 34.27 20.06 -3.77
CA ASN A 418 34.58 20.82 -2.56
C ASN A 418 33.53 21.85 -2.17
N THR A 419 32.45 22.03 -2.94
CA THR A 419 31.46 23.07 -2.64
C THR A 419 30.10 22.79 -3.28
N THR A 420 29.04 23.36 -2.72
CA THR A 420 27.71 23.45 -3.32
C THR A 420 27.36 24.91 -3.62
N PHE A 421 26.35 25.12 -4.45
CA PHE A 421 25.97 26.46 -4.91
C PHE A 421 24.53 26.83 -4.51
N PRO A 422 24.19 28.13 -4.54
CA PRO A 422 22.79 28.59 -4.50
C PRO A 422 21.95 28.04 -5.67
N PRO A 423 20.62 27.96 -5.54
CA PRO A 423 19.73 27.40 -6.58
C PRO A 423 19.88 27.99 -7.98
N GLU A 424 20.25 29.27 -8.09
CA GLU A 424 20.40 29.99 -9.37
C GLU A 424 21.50 29.38 -10.24
N TYR A 425 22.53 28.80 -9.63
CA TYR A 425 23.63 28.12 -10.33
C TYR A 425 23.13 26.95 -11.18
N TYR A 426 22.14 26.21 -10.68
CA TYR A 426 21.60 25.03 -11.35
C TYR A 426 20.62 25.38 -12.48
N LEU A 427 20.39 26.67 -12.75
CA LEU A 427 19.50 27.18 -13.80
C LEU A 427 18.06 26.69 -13.65
N HIS A 428 17.56 26.67 -12.41
CA HIS A 428 16.19 26.33 -12.13
C HIS A 428 15.20 27.24 -12.87
N ARG A 429 14.08 26.68 -13.33
CA ARG A 429 13.07 27.43 -14.09
C ARG A 429 11.68 27.34 -13.48
N TRP A 430 11.35 26.19 -12.93
CA TRP A 430 9.97 25.87 -12.57
C TRP A 430 9.87 25.26 -11.17
N SER A 431 8.75 25.53 -10.51
CA SER A 431 8.39 24.86 -9.26
C SER A 431 8.16 23.37 -9.48
N GLN A 432 8.60 22.56 -8.52
CA GLN A 432 8.36 21.11 -8.53
C GLN A 432 6.90 20.79 -8.19
N ILE A 433 6.44 19.63 -8.63
CA ILE A 433 5.16 19.07 -8.18
C ILE A 433 5.25 18.68 -6.69
N ARG A 434 4.10 18.59 -6.03
CA ARG A 434 4.01 18.26 -4.60
C ARG A 434 3.33 16.89 -4.42
N ASP A 435 3.80 15.87 -5.12
CA ASP A 435 3.24 14.51 -5.04
C ASP A 435 3.61 13.79 -3.73
N HIS A 436 2.68 12.99 -3.20
CA HIS A 436 2.87 12.15 -2.02
C HIS A 436 2.07 10.86 -2.18
N GLY A 437 2.22 9.90 -1.24
CA GLY A 437 1.36 8.71 -1.11
C GLY A 437 1.40 7.76 -2.31
N THR A 438 2.00 6.58 -2.12
CA THR A 438 2.22 5.65 -3.22
C THR A 438 2.55 4.29 -2.64
N SER A 439 2.14 3.23 -3.32
CA SER A 439 2.64 1.89 -3.07
C SER A 439 3.39 1.30 -4.23
N HIS A 440 4.39 0.47 -3.90
CA HIS A 440 5.20 -0.22 -4.90
C HIS A 440 5.28 -1.71 -4.60
N PHE A 441 5.43 -2.51 -5.65
CA PHE A 441 5.76 -3.91 -5.50
C PHE A 441 6.53 -4.45 -6.72
N CYS A 442 7.34 -5.47 -6.45
CA CYS A 442 8.14 -6.21 -7.40
C CYS A 442 7.71 -7.67 -7.43
N VAL A 443 7.60 -8.25 -8.62
CA VAL A 443 7.27 -9.67 -8.82
C VAL A 443 8.26 -10.30 -9.78
N VAL A 444 8.77 -11.49 -9.43
CA VAL A 444 9.50 -12.37 -10.36
C VAL A 444 8.92 -13.77 -10.27
N ASP A 445 8.45 -14.30 -11.40
CA ASP A 445 7.87 -15.63 -11.47
C ASP A 445 8.90 -16.74 -11.75
N MET A 446 8.42 -18.00 -11.77
CA MET A 446 9.25 -19.18 -12.02
C MET A 446 9.94 -19.18 -13.38
N ASP A 447 9.39 -18.50 -14.37
CA ASP A 447 9.96 -18.42 -15.72
C ASP A 447 10.87 -17.18 -15.86
N ARG A 448 11.12 -16.43 -14.77
CA ARG A 448 11.85 -15.15 -14.75
C ARG A 448 11.18 -14.03 -15.54
N ASN A 449 9.86 -14.09 -15.72
CA ASN A 449 9.12 -12.88 -16.06
C ASN A 449 9.10 -11.96 -14.85
N ALA A 450 9.18 -10.65 -15.10
CA ALA A 450 9.31 -9.65 -14.07
C ALA A 450 8.26 -8.55 -14.22
N VAL A 451 7.72 -8.08 -13.10
CA VAL A 451 6.83 -6.93 -13.03
C VAL A 451 7.36 -5.96 -11.96
N SER A 452 7.54 -4.70 -12.36
CA SER A 452 7.73 -3.57 -11.45
C SER A 452 6.49 -2.68 -11.56
N MET A 453 5.74 -2.50 -10.48
CA MET A 453 4.52 -1.69 -10.49
C MET A 453 4.49 -0.69 -9.35
N THR A 454 4.23 0.56 -9.69
CA THR A 454 3.96 1.63 -8.73
C THR A 454 2.53 2.11 -8.94
N THR A 455 1.73 2.12 -7.87
CA THR A 455 0.32 2.51 -7.84
C THR A 455 0.08 3.59 -6.79
N THR A 456 -0.89 4.47 -7.03
CA THR A 456 -1.12 5.64 -6.18
C THR A 456 -2.58 6.11 -6.21
N VAL A 457 -3.00 6.80 -5.15
CA VAL A 457 -4.16 7.71 -5.11
C VAL A 457 -3.71 9.16 -4.90
N ASN A 458 -2.43 9.43 -5.13
CA ASN A 458 -1.62 10.54 -4.66
C ASN A 458 -1.65 10.64 -3.12
N PHE A 459 -2.15 11.70 -2.50
CA PHE A 459 -1.95 11.96 -1.07
C PHE A 459 -2.51 10.85 -0.15
N GLY A 460 -2.17 10.94 1.13
CA GLY A 460 -2.80 10.11 2.18
C GLY A 460 -4.32 10.20 2.11
N PHE A 461 -4.97 9.12 1.64
CA PHE A 461 -6.42 9.05 1.33
C PHE A 461 -6.88 9.95 0.17
N GLY A 462 -5.98 10.22 -0.78
CA GLY A 462 -6.22 11.02 -1.98
C GLY A 462 -6.76 12.41 -1.67
N GLY A 463 -7.91 12.75 -2.24
CA GLY A 463 -8.60 14.01 -2.01
C GLY A 463 -9.27 14.13 -0.63
N GLY A 464 -9.14 13.13 0.25
CA GLY A 464 -9.83 13.10 1.53
C GLY A 464 -11.33 12.82 1.38
N VAL A 465 -11.72 12.08 0.33
CA VAL A 465 -13.11 11.72 0.05
C VAL A 465 -13.18 10.23 -0.30
N LEU A 466 -14.11 9.51 0.32
CA LEU A 466 -14.43 8.13 -0.03
C LEU A 466 -15.88 8.05 -0.50
N SER A 467 -16.12 7.42 -1.65
CA SER A 467 -17.48 7.24 -2.19
C SER A 467 -18.29 6.27 -1.31
N PRO A 468 -19.34 6.75 -0.59
CA PRO A 468 -20.06 5.91 0.36
C PRO A 468 -20.81 4.75 -0.31
N SER A 469 -21.10 4.83 -1.60
CA SER A 469 -21.83 3.79 -2.34
C SER A 469 -20.94 2.79 -3.10
N THR A 470 -19.63 2.96 -3.04
CA THR A 470 -18.66 2.07 -3.72
C THR A 470 -17.46 1.69 -2.87
N GLY A 471 -17.20 2.38 -1.76
CA GLY A 471 -16.05 2.14 -0.91
C GLY A 471 -14.72 2.63 -1.50
N ILE A 472 -14.77 3.34 -2.63
CA ILE A 472 -13.59 3.78 -3.40
C ILE A 472 -13.11 5.14 -2.90
N VAL A 473 -11.85 5.21 -2.47
CA VAL A 473 -11.13 6.46 -2.18
C VAL A 473 -10.92 7.24 -3.48
N LEU A 474 -11.25 8.53 -3.48
CA LEU A 474 -11.03 9.39 -4.63
C LEU A 474 -9.57 9.87 -4.62
N ASN A 475 -8.83 9.61 -5.70
CA ASN A 475 -7.50 10.19 -5.88
C ASN A 475 -7.56 11.73 -5.88
N ASN A 476 -6.43 12.38 -5.61
CA ASN A 476 -6.22 13.80 -5.88
C ASN A 476 -5.14 14.02 -6.94
N GLU A 477 -5.15 13.23 -8.01
CA GLU A 477 -4.08 13.25 -9.02
C GLU A 477 -4.04 14.55 -9.83
N MET A 478 -5.12 15.35 -9.81
CA MET A 478 -5.07 16.70 -10.39
C MET A 478 -4.04 17.60 -9.70
N ASP A 479 -3.60 17.26 -8.47
CA ASP A 479 -2.51 17.96 -7.77
C ASP A 479 -1.15 17.82 -8.44
N ASP A 480 -0.96 16.83 -9.30
CA ASP A 480 0.32 16.71 -9.98
C ASP A 480 0.43 17.63 -11.19
N PHE A 481 -0.62 18.35 -11.59
CA PHE A 481 -0.52 19.43 -12.56
C PHE A 481 0.10 20.69 -11.95
N SER A 482 0.73 21.51 -12.78
CA SER A 482 1.01 22.90 -12.47
C SER A 482 -0.23 23.76 -12.74
N ILE A 483 -0.47 24.79 -11.94
CA ILE A 483 -1.55 25.77 -12.17
C ILE A 483 -0.95 27.18 -12.29
N PRO A 484 -1.47 28.03 -13.20
CA PRO A 484 -0.92 29.37 -13.40
C PRO A 484 -0.94 30.27 -12.15
N THR A 485 -1.86 30.00 -11.21
CA THR A 485 -2.06 30.81 -10.00
C THR A 485 -1.18 30.41 -8.82
N ASP A 486 -0.40 29.33 -8.90
CA ASP A 486 0.56 28.94 -7.84
C ASP A 486 1.85 29.74 -7.98
N VAL A 487 1.72 31.06 -7.84
CA VAL A 487 2.81 32.04 -7.88
C VAL A 487 2.90 32.71 -6.51
N SER A 488 4.09 32.73 -5.94
CA SER A 488 4.41 33.43 -4.70
C SER A 488 5.86 33.89 -4.74
N ASP A 489 6.22 34.95 -4.00
CA ASP A 489 7.59 35.48 -3.96
C ASP A 489 8.63 34.41 -3.52
N ASP A 490 8.21 33.42 -2.73
CA ASP A 490 9.06 32.34 -2.21
C ASP A 490 9.12 31.09 -3.11
N LYS A 491 8.50 31.11 -4.30
CA LYS A 491 8.45 29.96 -5.21
C LYS A 491 8.86 30.34 -6.64
N LEU A 492 9.39 29.36 -7.36
CA LEU A 492 9.56 29.47 -8.81
C LEU A 492 8.21 29.48 -9.52
N PRO A 493 8.12 30.01 -10.75
CA PRO A 493 6.90 29.96 -11.52
C PRO A 493 6.47 28.52 -11.82
N PRO A 494 5.16 28.26 -11.98
CA PRO A 494 4.63 26.94 -12.29
C PRO A 494 5.00 26.52 -13.72
N ALA A 495 5.15 25.21 -13.97
CA ALA A 495 5.67 24.68 -15.24
C ALA A 495 4.59 24.62 -16.34
N PRO A 496 4.71 25.37 -17.46
CA PRO A 496 3.70 25.35 -18.51
C PRO A 496 3.55 24.00 -19.21
N ALA A 497 4.64 23.24 -19.30
CA ALA A 497 4.64 21.88 -19.85
C ALA A 497 3.66 20.95 -19.13
N ASN A 498 3.37 21.25 -17.86
CA ASN A 498 2.52 20.48 -16.98
C ASN A 498 1.24 21.23 -16.55
N PHE A 499 0.78 22.23 -17.32
CA PHE A 499 -0.54 22.83 -17.09
C PHE A 499 -1.69 21.88 -17.44
N ILE A 500 -2.83 22.08 -16.77
CA ILE A 500 -4.04 21.28 -16.92
C ILE A 500 -4.63 21.47 -18.32
N LYS A 501 -4.94 20.36 -18.98
CA LYS A 501 -5.78 20.32 -20.19
C LYS A 501 -6.74 19.13 -20.09
N PRO A 502 -7.96 19.22 -20.65
CA PRO A 502 -8.88 18.09 -20.73
C PRO A 502 -8.20 16.81 -21.25
N ASN A 503 -8.40 15.68 -20.55
CA ASN A 503 -7.86 14.36 -20.90
C ASN A 503 -6.33 14.21 -20.82
N LYS A 504 -5.59 15.25 -20.41
CA LYS A 504 -4.14 15.19 -20.22
C LYS A 504 -3.79 14.38 -18.98
N ARG A 505 -2.63 13.73 -18.96
CA ARG A 505 -2.04 13.11 -17.75
C ARG A 505 -1.10 14.09 -17.04
N PRO A 506 -1.13 14.16 -15.70
CA PRO A 506 -0.15 14.94 -14.96
C PRO A 506 1.21 14.23 -14.93
N LEU A 507 2.29 15.01 -14.85
CA LEU A 507 3.66 14.53 -14.64
C LEU A 507 3.74 13.67 -13.36
N SER A 508 4.65 12.69 -13.31
CA SER A 508 4.82 11.82 -12.15
C SER A 508 6.29 11.61 -11.77
N SER A 509 6.55 11.28 -10.50
CA SER A 509 7.87 10.87 -9.97
C SER A 509 8.04 9.33 -9.87
N MET A 510 6.99 8.56 -10.14
CA MET A 510 7.02 7.10 -10.03
C MET A 510 8.11 6.47 -10.92
N THR A 511 8.96 5.62 -10.33
CA THR A 511 10.13 5.03 -11.01
C THR A 511 10.16 3.49 -10.90
N PRO A 512 9.17 2.76 -11.46
CA PRO A 512 9.26 1.31 -11.57
C PRO A 512 10.27 0.94 -12.68
N ILE A 513 11.27 0.14 -12.34
CA ILE A 513 12.28 -0.33 -13.30
C ILE A 513 12.58 -1.82 -13.15
N ILE A 514 13.07 -2.40 -14.25
CA ILE A 514 13.66 -3.74 -14.33
C ILE A 514 15.11 -3.58 -14.78
N VAL A 515 16.04 -4.24 -14.09
CA VAL A 515 17.48 -4.16 -14.33
C VAL A 515 17.95 -5.47 -14.94
N LEU A 516 18.67 -5.38 -16.07
CA LEU A 516 19.30 -6.50 -16.74
C LEU A 516 20.82 -6.36 -16.72
N LYS A 517 21.50 -7.50 -16.72
CA LYS A 517 22.93 -7.63 -16.96
C LYS A 517 23.14 -8.75 -17.97
N ASP A 518 23.84 -8.46 -19.06
CA ASP A 518 24.05 -9.42 -20.15
C ASP A 518 22.74 -10.05 -20.67
N ASN A 519 21.69 -9.22 -20.80
CA ASN A 519 20.32 -9.61 -21.20
C ASN A 519 19.60 -10.58 -20.24
N GLN A 520 20.19 -10.87 -19.07
CA GLN A 520 19.58 -11.66 -18.00
C GLN A 520 19.01 -10.73 -16.92
N LEU A 521 17.92 -11.17 -16.28
CA LEU A 521 17.33 -10.42 -15.17
C LEU A 521 18.33 -10.31 -14.02
N ALA A 522 18.73 -9.10 -13.67
CA ALA A 522 19.59 -8.82 -12.50
C ALA A 522 18.75 -8.37 -11.30
N GLY A 523 17.69 -7.59 -11.54
CA GLY A 523 16.73 -7.25 -10.50
C GLY A 523 15.52 -6.44 -10.95
N VAL A 524 14.64 -6.17 -10.00
CA VAL A 524 13.42 -5.41 -10.13
C VAL A 524 13.35 -4.45 -8.95
N ILE A 525 13.11 -3.17 -9.21
CA ILE A 525 13.13 -2.14 -8.18
C ILE A 525 12.14 -1.04 -8.52
N GLY A 526 11.62 -0.42 -7.48
CA GLY A 526 10.91 0.86 -7.51
C GLY A 526 10.57 1.27 -6.10
N GLY A 527 9.80 2.35 -5.97
CA GLY A 527 9.36 2.78 -4.66
C GLY A 527 8.14 3.69 -4.69
N GLY A 528 7.58 3.91 -3.51
CA GLY A 528 6.56 4.92 -3.23
C GLY A 528 7.12 6.07 -2.40
N GLY A 529 6.50 7.25 -2.46
CA GLY A 529 6.95 8.44 -1.71
C GLY A 529 7.01 9.76 -2.50
N GLY A 530 6.24 9.88 -3.59
CA GLY A 530 6.21 11.11 -4.41
C GLY A 530 7.57 11.50 -4.97
N ILE A 531 7.94 12.77 -4.83
CA ILE A 531 9.18 13.33 -5.38
C ILE A 531 10.46 12.62 -4.88
N ASP A 532 10.40 11.96 -3.72
CA ASP A 532 11.51 11.23 -3.11
C ASP A 532 11.78 9.88 -3.80
N ILE A 533 10.90 9.40 -4.68
CA ILE A 533 11.04 8.11 -5.38
C ILE A 533 12.30 8.05 -6.24
N VAL A 534 12.55 9.07 -7.08
CA VAL A 534 13.70 9.05 -8.01
C VAL A 534 15.03 9.01 -7.24
N PRO A 535 15.28 9.88 -6.23
CA PRO A 535 16.47 9.78 -5.38
C PRO A 535 16.62 8.44 -4.67
N ALA A 536 15.53 7.86 -4.16
CA ALA A 536 15.59 6.60 -3.41
C ALA A 536 15.94 5.41 -4.31
N VAL A 537 15.27 5.29 -5.47
CA VAL A 537 15.56 4.23 -6.45
C VAL A 537 16.99 4.35 -6.98
N ALA A 538 17.49 5.58 -7.20
CA ALA A 538 18.88 5.79 -7.59
C ALA A 538 19.88 5.31 -6.53
N GLN A 539 19.64 5.62 -5.26
CA GLN A 539 20.51 5.19 -4.15
C GLN A 539 20.50 3.67 -3.97
N VAL A 540 19.33 3.02 -3.96
CA VAL A 540 19.25 1.56 -3.84
C VAL A 540 19.90 0.87 -5.05
N PHE A 541 19.72 1.42 -6.26
CA PHE A 541 20.41 0.92 -7.46
C PHE A 541 21.94 1.01 -7.30
N ILE A 542 22.46 2.17 -6.91
CA ILE A 542 23.90 2.40 -6.71
C ILE A 542 24.44 1.46 -5.61
N ASN A 543 23.76 1.39 -4.48
CA ASN A 543 24.15 0.57 -3.32
C ASN A 543 24.31 -0.90 -3.71
N HIS A 544 23.31 -1.48 -4.37
CA HIS A 544 23.36 -2.90 -4.71
C HIS A 544 24.19 -3.17 -5.97
N PHE A 545 23.84 -2.57 -7.10
CA PHE A 545 24.38 -2.96 -8.41
C PHE A 545 25.77 -2.36 -8.70
N VAL A 546 26.15 -1.27 -8.04
CA VAL A 546 27.42 -0.56 -8.28
C VAL A 546 28.40 -0.75 -7.12
N LEU A 547 27.92 -0.60 -5.88
CA LEU A 547 28.75 -0.76 -4.68
C LEU A 547 28.81 -2.20 -4.15
N GLY A 548 27.96 -3.10 -4.65
CA GLY A 548 27.96 -4.52 -4.28
C GLY A 548 27.44 -4.78 -2.87
N MET A 549 26.60 -3.91 -2.32
CA MET A 549 25.97 -4.14 -1.02
C MET A 549 24.95 -5.27 -1.12
N GLU A 550 24.83 -6.06 -0.05
CA GLU A 550 23.79 -7.07 0.08
C GLU A 550 22.39 -6.45 -0.08
N PRO A 551 21.41 -7.15 -0.69
CA PRO A 551 20.11 -6.54 -1.05
C PRO A 551 19.39 -5.82 0.11
N LEU A 552 19.35 -6.43 1.29
CA LEU A 552 18.71 -5.84 2.47
C LEU A 552 19.46 -4.58 2.93
N ALA A 553 20.79 -4.65 3.02
CA ALA A 553 21.63 -3.52 3.38
C ALA A 553 21.52 -2.35 2.38
N ALA A 554 21.35 -2.66 1.09
CA ALA A 554 21.16 -1.65 0.05
C ALA A 554 19.86 -0.86 0.23
N VAL A 555 18.77 -1.54 0.63
CA VAL A 555 17.47 -0.94 0.93
C VAL A 555 17.48 -0.19 2.27
N GLN A 556 18.11 -0.76 3.31
CA GLN A 556 18.20 -0.18 4.66
C GLN A 556 19.15 1.01 4.76
N SER A 557 20.11 1.15 3.84
CA SER A 557 21.07 2.26 3.83
C SER A 557 20.34 3.60 3.96
N ALA A 558 20.83 4.47 4.86
CA ALA A 558 20.25 5.79 5.08
C ALA A 558 20.34 6.64 3.81
N ARG A 559 19.19 7.20 3.40
CA ARG A 559 19.08 7.95 2.15
C ARG A 559 19.11 9.45 2.37
N ILE A 560 19.53 10.16 1.33
CA ILE A 560 19.35 11.61 1.21
C ILE A 560 18.34 11.95 0.12
N TYR A 561 17.79 13.14 0.20
CA TYR A 561 16.83 13.70 -0.73
C TYR A 561 17.14 15.17 -0.97
N HIS A 562 16.88 15.65 -2.18
CA HIS A 562 16.97 17.05 -2.53
C HIS A 562 15.97 17.33 -3.64
N LYS A 563 15.30 18.49 -3.62
CA LYS A 563 14.29 18.88 -4.62
C LYS A 563 14.57 20.22 -5.30
N LEU A 564 15.84 20.64 -5.22
CA LEU A 564 16.41 21.90 -5.70
C LEU A 564 15.95 23.13 -4.90
N ILE A 565 14.63 23.30 -4.69
CA ILE A 565 14.06 24.35 -3.84
C ILE A 565 13.11 23.75 -2.78
N PRO A 566 13.29 24.08 -1.48
CA PRO A 566 14.45 24.77 -0.90
C PRO A 566 15.77 24.02 -1.15
N ASN A 567 16.88 24.75 -1.07
CA ASN A 567 18.25 24.24 -1.26
C ASN A 567 18.76 23.47 -0.03
N VAL A 568 17.92 22.56 0.49
CA VAL A 568 18.17 21.82 1.72
C VAL A 568 18.24 20.34 1.39
N VAL A 569 19.29 19.69 1.87
CA VAL A 569 19.43 18.24 1.82
C VAL A 569 18.63 17.65 2.97
N SER A 570 17.55 16.97 2.64
CA SER A 570 16.87 16.13 3.63
C SER A 570 17.60 14.80 3.75
N TYR A 571 17.77 14.29 4.97
CA TYR A 571 18.39 12.99 5.21
C TYR A 571 17.59 12.18 6.22
N GLU A 572 17.67 10.85 6.09
CA GLU A 572 16.99 9.94 6.99
C GLU A 572 17.66 9.90 8.35
N ASN A 573 16.85 10.07 9.39
CA ASN A 573 17.20 9.79 10.78
C ASN A 573 15.92 9.32 11.47
N MET A 574 15.76 8.01 11.63
CA MET A 574 14.55 7.42 12.18
C MET A 574 14.77 6.02 12.74
N THR A 575 13.97 5.66 13.74
CA THR A 575 13.80 4.27 14.16
C THR A 575 12.59 3.68 13.44
N VAL A 576 12.79 2.58 12.72
CA VAL A 576 11.74 1.88 11.96
C VAL A 576 10.95 0.92 12.85
N VAL A 577 9.90 0.31 12.31
CA VAL A 577 8.89 -0.44 13.09
C VAL A 577 9.48 -1.60 13.89
N ASP A 578 10.53 -2.24 13.38
CA ASP A 578 11.23 -3.35 14.04
C ASP A 578 12.22 -2.92 15.14
N GLY A 579 12.39 -1.60 15.33
CA GLY A 579 13.32 -1.02 16.31
C GLY A 579 14.72 -0.69 15.76
N GLU A 580 15.02 -0.99 14.50
CA GLU A 580 16.29 -0.61 13.87
C GLU A 580 16.36 0.91 13.66
N HIS A 581 17.51 1.51 13.97
CA HIS A 581 17.77 2.93 13.75
C HIS A 581 18.53 3.13 12.44
N ILE A 582 17.90 3.85 11.51
CA ILE A 582 18.47 4.23 10.22
C ILE A 582 18.88 5.70 10.30
N GLU A 583 20.18 5.95 10.24
CA GLU A 583 20.74 7.30 10.23
C GLU A 583 21.96 7.42 9.31
N LEU A 584 22.19 8.63 8.83
CA LEU A 584 23.42 8.98 8.14
C LEU A 584 24.55 9.22 9.17
N SER A 585 25.74 8.66 8.93
CA SER A 585 26.88 8.83 9.85
C SER A 585 27.23 10.31 10.07
N GLU A 586 27.60 10.70 11.29
CA GLU A 586 28.01 12.08 11.60
C GLU A 586 29.22 12.54 10.76
N TYR A 587 30.13 11.62 10.42
CA TYR A 587 31.25 11.92 9.51
C TYR A 587 30.77 12.40 8.13
N SER A 588 29.72 11.75 7.58
CA SER A 588 29.14 12.16 6.30
C SER A 588 28.39 13.48 6.42
N LEU A 589 27.68 13.71 7.53
CA LEU A 589 27.00 14.98 7.78
C LEU A 589 28.00 16.14 7.86
N GLU A 590 29.08 15.98 8.62
CA GLU A 590 30.12 17.01 8.73
C GLU A 590 30.80 17.28 7.39
N PHE A 591 31.12 16.23 6.64
CA PHE A 591 31.70 16.36 5.30
C PHE A 591 30.81 17.18 4.34
N LEU A 592 29.50 17.06 4.46
CA LEU A 592 28.53 17.84 3.69
C LEU A 592 28.44 19.28 4.18
N ARG A 593 28.43 19.52 5.50
CA ARG A 593 28.44 20.87 6.10
C ARG A 593 29.68 21.65 5.68
N GLU A 594 30.86 21.04 5.70
CA GLU A 594 32.13 21.63 5.25
C GLU A 594 32.09 22.09 3.79
N ARG A 595 31.20 21.53 2.97
CA ARG A 595 30.99 21.89 1.55
C ARG A 595 29.85 22.88 1.34
N GLY A 596 29.21 23.33 2.41
CA GLY A 596 28.15 24.33 2.40
C GLY A 596 26.73 23.76 2.25
N HIS A 597 26.51 22.45 2.39
CA HIS A 597 25.17 21.90 2.35
C HIS A 597 24.38 22.24 3.62
N GLU A 598 23.18 22.77 3.45
CA GLU A 598 22.19 22.86 4.53
C GLU A 598 21.49 21.50 4.69
N LEU A 599 21.46 20.99 5.92
CA LEU A 599 21.00 19.63 6.21
C LEU A 599 19.77 19.66 7.12
N GLN A 600 18.79 18.82 6.82
CA GLN A 600 17.58 18.65 7.63
C GLN A 600 17.23 17.17 7.80
N ALA A 601 17.11 16.71 9.04
CA ALA A 601 16.63 15.36 9.32
C ALA A 601 15.15 15.21 8.91
N LYS A 602 14.79 14.03 8.38
CA LYS A 602 13.44 13.71 7.91
C LYS A 602 13.02 12.30 8.34
N VAL A 603 11.75 12.17 8.73
CA VAL A 603 11.12 10.91 9.18
C VAL A 603 10.15 10.33 8.13
N GLY A 604 9.67 11.15 7.19
CA GLY A 604 8.86 10.70 6.05
C GLY A 604 9.73 10.43 4.84
N VAL A 605 9.65 9.23 4.27
CA VAL A 605 10.67 8.71 3.36
C VAL A 605 10.06 7.87 2.25
N ALA A 606 10.82 7.68 1.17
CA ALA A 606 10.43 6.75 0.14
C ALA A 606 10.49 5.31 0.66
N ILE A 607 9.65 4.42 0.13
CA ILE A 607 9.60 3.00 0.49
C ILE A 607 9.96 2.21 -0.76
N CYS A 608 11.10 1.51 -0.74
CA CYS A 608 11.62 0.79 -1.92
C CYS A 608 11.47 -0.72 -1.77
N GLN A 609 10.86 -1.36 -2.77
CA GLN A 609 10.90 -2.82 -2.88
C GLN A 609 12.00 -3.23 -3.84
N LEU A 610 12.67 -4.33 -3.55
CA LEU A 610 13.78 -4.83 -4.36
C LEU A 610 13.66 -6.35 -4.52
N VAL A 611 13.80 -6.83 -5.75
CA VAL A 611 14.07 -8.24 -6.05
C VAL A 611 15.38 -8.33 -6.80
N VAL A 612 16.27 -9.21 -6.38
CA VAL A 612 17.57 -9.48 -7.03
C VAL A 612 17.63 -10.92 -7.46
N GLN A 613 18.22 -11.19 -8.62
CA GLN A 613 18.63 -12.53 -9.01
C GLN A 613 20.16 -12.63 -8.91
N ASN A 614 20.66 -13.58 -8.13
CA ASN A 614 22.10 -13.87 -8.08
C ASN A 614 22.55 -14.47 -9.42
N LEU A 615 23.46 -13.79 -10.13
CA LEU A 615 23.94 -14.21 -11.45
C LEU A 615 25.23 -15.06 -11.43
N ASP A 616 25.85 -15.27 -10.26
CA ASP A 616 27.11 -16.00 -10.13
C ASP A 616 26.92 -17.52 -10.13
N HIS A 617 25.74 -17.98 -9.69
CA HIS A 617 25.44 -19.39 -9.51
C HIS A 617 24.13 -19.79 -10.21
N GLY A 618 24.25 -20.43 -11.38
CA GLY A 618 23.11 -20.97 -12.11
C GLY A 618 22.55 -22.23 -11.45
N MET A 619 21.23 -22.40 -11.50
CA MET A 619 20.52 -23.55 -10.95
C MET A 619 19.87 -24.39 -12.04
N ASN A 620 19.88 -25.71 -11.86
CA ASN A 620 19.14 -26.64 -12.71
C ASN A 620 17.72 -26.82 -12.16
N MET A 621 16.72 -26.31 -12.88
CA MET A 621 15.32 -26.35 -12.46
C MET A 621 14.63 -27.71 -12.64
N GLY A 622 15.32 -28.74 -13.19
CA GLY A 622 14.82 -30.12 -13.26
C GLY A 622 13.57 -30.36 -14.11
N ARG A 623 13.07 -29.34 -14.83
CA ARG A 623 12.01 -29.41 -15.84
C ARG A 623 12.53 -28.92 -17.18
N LYS A 624 11.85 -29.29 -18.28
CA LYS A 624 12.04 -28.67 -19.59
C LYS A 624 11.66 -27.18 -19.46
N VAL A 625 12.65 -26.32 -19.23
CA VAL A 625 12.49 -24.86 -19.37
C VAL A 625 12.13 -24.61 -20.82
N LYS A 626 11.11 -23.78 -21.08
CA LYS A 626 10.63 -23.51 -22.45
C LYS A 626 11.70 -22.83 -23.32
N ASP A 627 12.68 -22.17 -22.72
CA ASP A 627 13.78 -21.48 -23.37
C ASP A 627 15.08 -21.76 -22.62
N GLU A 628 16.04 -22.43 -23.27
CA GLU A 628 17.32 -22.83 -22.68
C GLU A 628 18.24 -21.62 -22.39
N ASN A 629 17.90 -20.41 -22.86
CA ASN A 629 18.71 -19.20 -22.69
C ASN A 629 18.35 -18.36 -21.45
N VAL A 630 17.31 -18.72 -20.70
CA VAL A 630 16.90 -17.96 -19.49
C VAL A 630 17.70 -18.44 -18.28
N PHE A 631 18.51 -17.54 -17.73
CA PHE A 631 19.29 -17.83 -16.52
C PHE A 631 18.39 -17.90 -15.29
N HIS A 632 18.61 -18.91 -14.45
CA HIS A 632 17.91 -19.12 -13.20
C HIS A 632 18.92 -19.16 -12.04
N GLY A 633 18.98 -18.06 -11.29
CA GLY A 633 19.71 -17.94 -10.03
C GLY A 633 18.76 -17.84 -8.84
N LEU A 634 19.36 -17.81 -7.65
CA LEU A 634 18.62 -17.55 -6.40
C LEU A 634 17.97 -16.17 -6.48
N LEU A 635 16.69 -16.09 -6.14
CA LEU A 635 15.96 -14.83 -6.04
C LEU A 635 15.94 -14.38 -4.58
N THR A 636 16.29 -13.12 -4.34
CA THR A 636 16.22 -12.45 -3.05
C THR A 636 15.23 -11.29 -3.16
N ALA A 637 14.12 -11.37 -2.43
CA ALA A 637 13.14 -10.31 -2.30
C ALA A 637 13.33 -9.57 -0.99
N VAL A 638 13.31 -8.24 -1.05
CA VAL A 638 13.45 -7.35 0.09
C VAL A 638 12.29 -6.37 0.11
N SER A 639 11.65 -6.27 1.27
CA SER A 639 10.66 -5.25 1.55
C SER A 639 11.22 -4.20 2.49
N ASP A 640 11.01 -2.92 2.18
CA ASP A 640 11.59 -1.82 2.96
C ASP A 640 11.10 -1.86 4.43
N PRO A 641 11.99 -2.05 5.41
CA PRO A 641 11.60 -2.15 6.82
C PRO A 641 11.00 -0.85 7.35
N ARG A 642 11.21 0.29 6.67
CA ARG A 642 10.62 1.59 7.04
C ARG A 642 9.09 1.59 7.02
N LYS A 643 8.45 0.69 6.26
CA LYS A 643 6.98 0.52 6.26
C LYS A 643 6.49 -0.57 7.23
N GLY A 644 7.42 -1.33 7.84
CA GLY A 644 7.12 -2.41 8.79
C GLY A 644 6.46 -3.61 8.11
N ALA A 645 7.04 -4.08 7.00
CA ALA A 645 6.40 -5.07 6.15
C ALA A 645 6.09 -6.40 6.87
N THR A 646 6.81 -6.82 7.93
CA THR A 646 6.64 -8.20 8.44
C THR A 646 7.26 -8.50 9.83
N THR A 647 6.38 -8.84 10.78
CA THR A 647 6.54 -10.02 11.68
C THR A 647 5.21 -10.39 12.33
N GLU A 648 4.47 -9.41 12.86
CA GLU A 648 3.18 -9.63 13.53
C GLU A 648 2.07 -10.00 12.54
N THR A 649 2.07 -9.40 11.34
CA THR A 649 1.11 -9.69 10.27
C THR A 649 1.28 -11.11 9.72
N VAL A 650 2.52 -11.62 9.66
CA VAL A 650 2.82 -12.97 9.13
C VAL A 650 2.36 -14.06 10.08
N ASP A 651 2.45 -13.85 11.39
CA ASP A 651 1.97 -14.84 12.36
C ASP A 651 0.44 -14.84 12.50
N ALA A 652 -0.21 -13.67 12.41
CA ALA A 652 -1.66 -13.57 12.27
C ALA A 652 -2.15 -14.26 10.98
N LEU A 653 -1.47 -14.02 9.86
CA LEU A 653 -1.77 -14.66 8.58
C LEU A 653 -1.42 -16.14 8.53
N ARG A 654 -0.44 -16.66 9.25
CA ARG A 654 -0.23 -18.13 9.25
C ARG A 654 -1.45 -18.87 9.78
N SER A 655 -2.20 -18.26 10.69
CA SER A 655 -3.49 -18.77 11.15
C SER A 655 -4.60 -18.61 10.08
N GLU A 656 -4.62 -17.47 9.37
CA GLU A 656 -5.62 -17.16 8.34
C GLU A 656 -5.36 -17.79 6.98
N ALA A 657 -4.12 -18.00 6.58
CA ALA A 657 -3.66 -18.65 5.36
C ALA A 657 -3.85 -20.17 5.47
N ALA A 658 -3.64 -20.75 6.65
CA ALA A 658 -4.08 -22.12 6.94
C ALA A 658 -5.61 -22.21 6.85
N ALA A 659 -6.34 -21.21 7.37
CA ALA A 659 -7.79 -21.12 7.25
C ALA A 659 -8.26 -20.84 5.81
N MET A 660 -7.55 -20.06 5.00
CA MET A 660 -7.85 -19.77 3.59
C MET A 660 -7.57 -20.98 2.71
N LYS A 661 -6.47 -21.69 2.96
CA LYS A 661 -6.12 -22.93 2.25
C LYS A 661 -7.09 -24.07 2.62
N ALA A 662 -7.62 -24.07 3.85
CA ALA A 662 -8.70 -24.95 4.28
C ALA A 662 -10.08 -24.53 3.72
N MET A 663 -10.39 -23.23 3.68
CA MET A 663 -11.64 -22.68 3.17
C MET A 663 -11.74 -22.78 1.66
N GLN A 664 -10.72 -22.42 0.87
CA GLN A 664 -10.77 -22.50 -0.59
C GLN A 664 -10.83 -23.96 -1.09
N LYS A 665 -10.41 -24.92 -0.26
CA LYS A 665 -10.64 -26.35 -0.49
C LYS A 665 -12.09 -26.78 -0.19
N ALA A 666 -12.85 -25.92 0.51
CA ALA A 666 -14.20 -26.15 1.00
C ALA A 666 -15.25 -25.14 0.47
N THR A 667 -14.88 -24.12 -0.31
CA THR A 667 -15.82 -23.10 -0.84
C THR A 667 -15.82 -23.11 -2.35
N ASN A 668 -16.99 -23.39 -2.91
CA ASN A 668 -17.35 -22.97 -4.25
C ASN A 668 -17.79 -21.49 -4.14
N ILE A 669 -17.46 -20.66 -5.12
CA ILE A 669 -17.74 -19.21 -5.08
C ILE A 669 -19.23 -18.89 -4.91
N ASP A 670 -20.11 -19.84 -5.18
CA ASP A 670 -21.56 -19.76 -4.95
C ASP A 670 -21.92 -19.51 -3.47
N ASP A 671 -21.06 -19.89 -2.53
CA ASP A 671 -21.27 -19.60 -1.10
C ASP A 671 -20.96 -18.14 -0.74
N VAL A 672 -20.17 -17.43 -1.56
CA VAL A 672 -19.91 -15.99 -1.41
C VAL A 672 -21.17 -15.18 -1.75
N ASP A 673 -21.97 -15.64 -2.71
CA ASP A 673 -23.27 -15.02 -3.03
C ASP A 673 -24.23 -15.15 -1.85
N LYS A 674 -24.26 -16.33 -1.22
CA LYS A 674 -25.05 -16.54 0.00
C LYS A 674 -24.57 -15.67 1.17
N THR A 675 -23.25 -15.55 1.36
CA THR A 675 -22.72 -14.63 2.38
C THR A 675 -22.97 -13.17 2.02
N MET A 676 -23.05 -12.84 0.72
CA MET A 676 -23.35 -11.48 0.27
C MET A 676 -24.81 -11.12 0.53
N ASP A 677 -25.73 -12.06 0.33
CA ASP A 677 -27.13 -11.88 0.71
C ASP A 677 -27.28 -11.71 2.23
N GLU A 678 -26.59 -12.55 3.02
CA GLU A 678 -26.58 -12.44 4.49
C GLU A 678 -25.93 -11.12 4.98
N ILE A 679 -24.84 -10.67 4.36
CA ILE A 679 -24.18 -9.39 4.71
C ILE A 679 -25.02 -8.20 4.24
N ASN A 680 -25.67 -8.26 3.09
CA ASN A 680 -26.57 -7.20 2.63
C ASN A 680 -27.76 -7.07 3.59
N GLU A 681 -28.31 -8.20 4.05
CA GLU A 681 -29.34 -8.23 5.08
C GLU A 681 -28.83 -7.63 6.40
N GLN A 682 -27.62 -7.98 6.83
CA GLN A 682 -27.01 -7.39 8.03
C GLN A 682 -26.67 -5.91 7.88
N THR A 683 -26.26 -5.46 6.69
CA THR A 683 -25.92 -4.06 6.40
C THR A 683 -27.18 -3.21 6.35
N GLU A 684 -28.27 -3.74 5.77
CA GLU A 684 -29.58 -3.10 5.80
C GLU A 684 -30.12 -3.03 7.23
N ASN A 685 -29.96 -4.10 8.02
CA ASN A 685 -30.29 -4.09 9.44
C ASN A 685 -29.45 -3.07 10.22
N MET A 686 -28.15 -2.97 9.94
CA MET A 686 -27.25 -1.98 10.56
C MET A 686 -27.66 -0.55 10.20
N LYS A 687 -28.06 -0.33 8.94
CA LYS A 687 -28.53 0.97 8.45
C LYS A 687 -29.87 1.35 9.09
N GLN A 688 -30.78 0.40 9.27
CA GLN A 688 -32.02 0.59 10.03
C GLN A 688 -31.74 0.86 11.51
N ILE A 689 -30.75 0.21 12.12
CA ILE A 689 -30.30 0.51 13.48
C ILE A 689 -29.71 1.92 13.57
N GLN A 690 -28.90 2.33 12.58
CA GLN A 690 -28.30 3.66 12.54
C GLN A 690 -29.37 4.75 12.30
N GLU A 691 -30.36 4.50 11.45
CA GLU A 691 -31.54 5.35 11.29
C GLU A 691 -32.32 5.43 12.61
N ALA A 692 -32.60 4.29 13.26
CA ALA A 692 -33.29 4.22 14.56
C ALA A 692 -32.53 4.91 15.71
N LEU A 693 -31.19 4.87 15.70
CA LEU A 693 -30.34 5.59 16.66
C LEU A 693 -30.20 7.08 16.34
N SER A 694 -30.32 7.45 15.07
CA SER A 694 -30.37 8.85 14.62
C SER A 694 -31.76 9.48 14.76
N THR A 695 -32.78 8.65 15.03
CA THR A 695 -34.13 9.12 15.34
C THR A 695 -34.15 9.56 16.81
N PRO A 696 -34.45 10.83 17.13
CA PRO A 696 -34.64 11.24 18.51
C PRO A 696 -35.80 10.43 19.11
N ILE A 697 -35.57 9.75 20.23
CA ILE A 697 -36.64 9.05 20.94
C ILE A 697 -37.50 10.10 21.67
N GLY A 698 -38.62 10.49 21.03
CA GLY A 698 -39.73 11.28 21.59
C GLY A 698 -39.43 12.78 21.74
N ALA A 699 -40.29 13.71 21.29
CA ALA A 699 -41.75 13.65 21.19
C ALA A 699 -42.29 14.22 19.87
N ALA A 700 -43.60 14.05 19.70
CA ALA A 700 -44.48 14.53 18.64
C ALA A 700 -44.69 13.56 17.46
N ALA A 701 -45.65 12.67 17.69
CA ALA A 701 -46.68 12.38 16.70
C ALA A 701 -47.35 13.69 16.23
N ASP A 702 -47.88 13.69 15.01
CA ASP A 702 -48.59 14.80 14.38
C ASP A 702 -49.55 15.50 15.36
N PHE A 703 -49.26 16.75 15.67
CA PHE A 703 -50.16 17.65 16.37
C PHE A 703 -50.49 18.81 15.43
N ASP A 704 -51.78 18.97 15.15
CA ASP A 704 -52.37 20.15 14.51
C ASP A 704 -52.11 21.36 15.42
N GLU A 705 -51.44 22.40 14.91
CA GLU A 705 -51.11 23.61 15.69
C GLU A 705 -52.35 24.33 16.25
N ASP A 706 -53.53 24.07 15.67
CA ASP A 706 -54.79 24.68 16.09
C ASP A 706 -55.40 24.03 17.36
N GLU A 707 -55.05 22.79 17.71
CA GLU A 707 -55.59 22.09 18.90
C GLU A 707 -54.75 22.36 20.16
N LEU A 708 -53.45 22.64 20.01
CA LEU A 708 -52.55 23.01 21.10
C LEU A 708 -52.72 24.46 21.57
N GLU A 709 -53.06 25.41 20.68
CA GLU A 709 -53.40 26.79 21.09
C GLU A 709 -54.69 26.82 21.91
N ALA A 710 -55.65 25.93 21.63
CA ALA A 710 -56.90 25.84 22.38
C ALA A 710 -56.72 25.24 23.79
N GLU A 711 -55.85 24.24 23.97
CA GLU A 711 -55.53 23.69 25.30
C GLU A 711 -54.61 24.61 26.13
N LEU A 712 -53.77 25.43 25.50
CA LEU A 712 -52.97 26.47 26.16
C LEU A 712 -53.81 27.66 26.66
N GLU A 713 -54.82 28.09 25.89
CA GLU A 713 -55.78 29.10 26.37
C GLU A 713 -56.66 28.59 27.54
N GLU A 714 -56.93 27.28 27.61
CA GLU A 714 -57.72 26.68 28.69
C GLU A 714 -56.89 26.43 29.98
N LEU A 715 -55.57 26.18 29.84
CA LEU A 715 -54.63 26.06 30.98
C LEU A 715 -54.15 27.42 31.51
N GLU A 716 -53.97 28.43 30.65
CA GLU A 716 -53.73 29.81 31.11
C GLU A 716 -54.99 30.43 31.74
N GLY A 717 -56.18 30.00 31.35
CA GLY A 717 -57.45 30.39 31.99
C GLY A 717 -57.65 29.84 33.41
N ALA A 718 -57.03 28.70 33.74
CA ALA A 718 -57.19 28.03 35.04
C ALA A 718 -56.15 28.45 36.10
N GLU A 719 -54.98 28.97 35.70
CA GLU A 719 -54.02 29.61 36.64
C GLU A 719 -54.34 31.10 36.91
N LEU A 720 -55.28 31.70 36.17
CA LEU A 720 -55.69 33.11 36.30
C LEU A 720 -56.85 33.35 37.29
N GLU A 721 -57.48 32.31 37.85
CA GLU A 721 -58.57 32.45 38.84
C GLU A 721 -58.09 32.37 40.32
N GLU A 722 -56.83 31.97 40.60
CA GLU A 722 -56.27 31.92 41.96
C GLU A 722 -55.42 33.15 42.36
N GLN A 723 -55.18 34.11 41.44
CA GLN A 723 -54.42 35.35 41.76
C GLN A 723 -55.25 36.67 41.71
N LEU A 724 -56.58 36.60 41.60
CA LEU A 724 -57.47 37.78 41.57
C LEU A 724 -58.14 38.17 42.91
N LEU A 725 -57.63 37.67 44.04
CA LEU A 725 -57.80 38.31 45.36
C LEU A 725 -56.60 39.26 45.65
N GLN A 726 -56.59 40.42 44.99
CA GLN A 726 -55.65 41.56 45.15
C GLN A 726 -55.80 42.26 46.52
N PRO A 727 -54.86 43.14 47.02
CA PRO A 727 -54.27 44.32 46.31
C PRO A 727 -52.81 44.71 46.72
N ALA A 728 -52.07 45.70 46.19
CA ALA A 728 -51.98 46.59 45.02
C ALA A 728 -50.51 47.14 45.06
N THR A 729 -49.83 47.66 44.03
CA THR A 729 -49.99 49.02 43.50
C THR A 729 -49.01 49.29 42.33
N THR A 730 -49.58 49.73 41.20
CA THR A 730 -49.18 50.84 40.28
C THR A 730 -47.69 51.09 39.98
N ALA A 731 -47.20 50.84 38.75
CA ALA A 731 -47.37 51.61 37.48
C ALA A 731 -46.38 52.81 37.35
N PRO A 732 -46.18 53.47 36.18
CA PRO A 732 -46.60 53.16 34.80
C PRO A 732 -45.50 53.32 33.72
N ALA A 733 -45.90 52.93 32.52
CA ALA A 733 -45.25 52.97 31.21
C ALA A 733 -44.89 54.35 30.64
N ALA A 734 -44.04 54.37 29.60
CA ALA A 734 -44.32 55.07 28.33
C ALA A 734 -43.37 54.64 27.17
N PRO A 735 -43.78 54.83 25.89
CA PRO A 735 -43.26 54.11 24.72
C PRO A 735 -42.56 54.99 23.65
N VAL A 736 -41.87 54.31 22.72
CA VAL A 736 -41.62 54.55 21.27
C VAL A 736 -41.39 56.00 20.77
N LYS A 737 -40.25 56.25 20.07
CA LYS A 737 -40.18 56.76 18.66
C LYS A 737 -38.75 57.09 18.18
N THR A 738 -38.48 56.65 16.94
CA THR A 738 -37.68 57.19 15.81
C THR A 738 -36.53 58.18 16.05
N GLY A 739 -35.37 57.86 15.46
CA GLY A 739 -34.13 58.65 15.54
C GLY A 739 -34.01 59.85 14.61
N ALA A 740 -33.11 60.76 15.01
CA ALA A 740 -32.42 61.74 14.19
C ALA A 740 -31.03 61.98 14.83
N GLY A 741 -29.97 62.06 14.01
CA GLY A 741 -28.59 62.02 14.47
C GLY A 741 -28.02 63.33 15.05
N ARG A 742 -26.87 63.20 15.74
CA ARG A 742 -25.72 64.12 15.66
C ARG A 742 -24.47 63.56 16.35
N VAL A 743 -23.35 64.05 15.83
CA VAL A 743 -21.91 63.75 15.97
C VAL A 743 -21.30 64.03 17.39
N PRO A 744 -19.99 63.88 17.65
CA PRO A 744 -19.39 62.80 18.45
C PRO A 744 -18.71 63.29 19.77
N THR A 745 -18.50 62.40 20.74
CA THR A 745 -17.57 62.68 21.85
C THR A 745 -16.67 61.49 22.15
N ARG A 746 -15.38 61.82 22.26
CA ARG A 746 -14.19 61.00 22.52
C ARG A 746 -14.30 60.20 23.83
N PRO A 747 -13.85 58.93 23.92
CA PRO A 747 -13.81 58.20 25.17
C PRO A 747 -12.56 58.53 26.01
N VAL A 748 -12.75 58.58 27.33
CA VAL A 748 -11.71 58.52 28.37
C VAL A 748 -11.33 57.03 28.54
N PRO A 749 -10.05 56.66 28.76
CA PRO A 749 -9.68 55.26 28.85
C PRO A 749 -10.13 54.66 30.19
N GLN A 750 -10.88 53.55 30.13
CA GLN A 750 -11.06 52.65 31.26
C GLN A 750 -9.81 51.80 31.45
N LYS A 751 -9.49 51.57 32.73
CA LYS A 751 -8.38 50.76 33.22
C LYS A 751 -8.65 49.29 32.86
N ARG A 752 -7.66 48.60 32.28
CA ARG A 752 -7.74 47.16 31.96
C ARG A 752 -8.09 46.35 33.21
N THR A 753 -8.96 45.38 33.06
CA THR A 753 -9.30 44.39 34.09
C THR A 753 -8.20 43.32 34.18
N GLU A 754 -8.08 42.64 35.32
CA GLU A 754 -7.07 41.59 35.56
C GLU A 754 -7.10 40.48 34.48
N GLU A 755 -8.28 40.18 33.92
CA GLU A 755 -8.43 39.22 32.81
C GLU A 755 -7.75 39.67 31.50
N GLU A 756 -7.61 40.98 31.24
CA GLU A 756 -6.93 41.50 30.05
C GLU A 756 -5.40 41.53 30.20
N GLU A 757 -4.86 41.51 31.43
CA GLU A 757 -3.43 41.29 31.68
C GLU A 757 -3.07 39.80 31.59
N GLU A 758 -3.97 38.91 32.01
CA GLU A 758 -3.81 37.45 31.86
C GLU A 758 -3.80 37.02 30.39
N LEU A 759 -4.67 37.61 29.57
CA LEU A 759 -4.72 37.33 28.13
C LEU A 759 -3.47 37.86 27.39
N ALA A 760 -2.88 38.97 27.86
CA ALA A 760 -1.65 39.52 27.31
C ALA A 760 -0.40 38.70 27.70
N ALA A 761 -0.40 38.08 28.89
CA ALA A 761 0.64 37.15 29.32
C ALA A 761 0.60 35.84 28.52
N LEU A 762 -0.60 35.29 28.26
CA LEU A 762 -0.80 34.12 27.41
C LEU A 762 -0.38 34.35 25.96
N GLN A 763 -0.63 35.56 25.42
CA GLN A 763 -0.19 35.92 24.07
C GLN A 763 1.32 36.11 23.95
N ALA A 764 2.03 36.44 25.04
CA ALA A 764 3.48 36.54 25.07
C ALA A 764 4.17 35.16 25.19
N GLU A 765 3.54 34.19 25.84
CA GLU A 765 4.02 32.79 25.89
C GLU A 765 3.82 32.04 24.57
N MET A 766 2.81 32.41 23.77
CA MET A 766 2.61 31.84 22.43
C MET A 766 3.55 32.39 21.35
N ALA A 767 4.39 33.37 21.68
CA ALA A 767 5.33 34.04 20.76
C ALA A 767 6.81 33.69 21.02
N LEU A 768 7.07 32.69 21.87
CA LEU A 768 8.36 32.02 22.08
C LEU A 768 8.24 30.55 21.65
#